data_AF-A0A950VGN0-F1
#
_entry.id   AF-A0A950VGN0-F1
#
_cell.length_a   1.000
_cell.length_b   1.000
_cell.length_c   1.000
_cell.angle_alpha   90.00
_cell.angle_beta   90.00
_cell.angle_gamma   90.00
#
_symmetry.space_group_name_H-M   'P 1'
#
loop_
_entity.id
_entity.type
_entity.pdbx_description
1 polymer ?
#
loop_
_entity_poly.entity_id
_entity_poly.type
_entity_poly.pdbx_seq_one_letter_code
_entity_poly.pdbx_strand_id
1 'polypeptide(L)'
;MDELPTDLDEGLSLKTLVGYVNFSEGKPDPRFQKQLSEAYRILALRDEQEPWQVLHELLRRHLEALKAGGGAFRDVSQAEAVVSLVFARLLPAYRAHHADLLFHQKDADLWQPFFLARAFEAVLAQGAPWTEEERIVTGALHQLNDFVGHRPLAILETRPQGEPYDHERVRPLPLWIPGAGAAWGRYQEVVEKALEILAATDPGLLAEASFHLELLEELALDPRAYDHGHPVNRRPNYVFGEWDPHHLDNQGRFRRYVVRQGILEALLDRIEHRGDIDRGEVLFEAAAVLAGTILMAAGTSGSSPTQYDSTTSLGTLLPRIARYRDAFYTDLLKKVAGAHGARLQQEAGRLRQPFGGARQHLNQYLTRQRAAQLQQRHLALLFAHMGYPEASRRQAAAIPAASIRLTSEILNRLTTGQGLVSRGQPAQAAPLLPEVEDLVRRGIACGALPDPWNLLGFQGLFPLSPAREDSVRDLRLDELILMLEALFGLYARLLSEAAAQGEKSLVQELQPELRRLSAWWDRFGSVEVSDVRRLLGREAAASAEGVARALTLWHERGQAAGDLAFWRQHLPEFHSPKALALVCDTLLRKQDYRAAMALLIYWLGQVEQVPLENGEFSFHALALRWMLAQSTGERTGTAEAWALTTRFFDYLEANAEDYWQVPVLETEEDPKESAEEEDDLYSAAYADVTYRDSTDDQEDSAVAEGGVAGGAFELEEQAESLQKRLRFLATVARLWQIAARGHPGMGAEPERIETLRRWLGNAQANHQRLLALVDAVHAYPVPEPLGSQDALMEFDRRRLLK
;
A
#
# COMPACT_ATOMS: atom_id res chain seq x y z
N MET A 1 16.02 -44.66 1.67
CA MET A 1 14.71 -44.31 2.26
C MET A 1 14.04 -45.62 2.65
N ASP A 2 14.78 -46.40 3.44
CA ASP A 2 14.44 -47.75 3.87
C ASP A 2 13.88 -47.68 5.28
N GLU A 3 12.84 -48.47 5.53
CA GLU A 3 12.29 -48.86 6.84
C GLU A 3 12.17 -47.75 7.91
N LEU A 4 11.04 -47.02 7.90
CA LEU A 4 10.55 -46.33 9.10
C LEU A 4 10.35 -47.38 10.21
N PRO A 5 11.08 -47.29 11.35
CA PRO A 5 11.14 -48.37 12.33
C PRO A 5 9.80 -48.56 13.05
N THR A 6 9.42 -49.83 13.23
CA THR A 6 8.25 -50.31 14.02
C THR A 6 8.21 -49.79 15.46
N ASP A 7 9.33 -49.30 16.01
CA ASP A 7 9.42 -48.65 17.32
C ASP A 7 8.65 -47.32 17.43
N LEU A 8 8.15 -46.78 16.31
CA LEU A 8 7.29 -45.58 16.31
C LEU A 8 5.91 -45.86 16.93
N ASP A 9 5.36 -47.07 16.80
CA ASP A 9 4.01 -47.40 17.29
C ASP A 9 3.92 -47.49 18.83
N GLU A 10 5.02 -47.81 19.54
CA GLU A 10 4.98 -48.06 20.99
C GLU A 10 4.94 -46.78 21.85
N GLY A 11 5.39 -45.64 21.30
CA GLY A 11 5.39 -44.34 22.00
C GLY A 11 4.29 -43.37 21.57
N LEU A 12 3.68 -43.59 20.39
CA LEU A 12 2.66 -42.73 19.82
C LEU A 12 1.26 -43.31 20.07
N SER A 13 0.36 -42.53 20.67
CA SER A 13 -1.06 -42.90 20.80
C SER A 13 -1.82 -42.77 19.47
N LEU A 14 -1.28 -43.30 18.36
CA LEU A 14 -1.87 -43.23 17.01
C LEU A 14 -3.29 -43.80 16.96
N LYS A 15 -3.55 -44.86 17.74
CA LYS A 15 -4.90 -45.45 17.86
C LYS A 15 -5.95 -44.44 18.31
N THR A 16 -5.60 -43.52 19.21
CA THR A 16 -6.54 -42.50 19.70
C THR A 16 -6.74 -41.37 18.69
N LEU A 17 -5.68 -40.96 17.98
CA LEU A 17 -5.77 -40.00 16.86
C LEU A 17 -6.68 -40.54 15.76
N VAL A 18 -6.42 -41.77 15.31
CA VAL A 18 -7.25 -42.45 14.31
C VAL A 18 -8.67 -42.66 14.82
N GLY A 19 -8.84 -42.98 16.11
CA GLY A 19 -10.14 -43.07 16.75
C GLY A 19 -10.96 -41.79 16.64
N TYR A 20 -10.36 -40.64 16.99
CA TYR A 20 -11.03 -39.35 16.82
C TYR A 20 -11.40 -39.10 15.34
N VAL A 21 -10.45 -39.29 14.43
CA VAL A 21 -10.68 -39.05 12.99
C VAL A 21 -11.77 -39.96 12.41
N ASN A 22 -11.93 -41.19 12.91
CA ASN A 22 -12.92 -42.14 12.41
C ASN A 22 -14.32 -41.97 13.01
N PHE A 23 -14.45 -41.46 14.24
CA PHE A 23 -15.72 -41.45 14.98
C PHE A 23 -16.24 -40.05 15.34
N SER A 24 -15.43 -39.01 15.17
CA SER A 24 -15.84 -37.63 15.45
C SER A 24 -16.60 -37.03 14.26
N GLU A 25 -17.48 -36.08 14.57
CA GLU A 25 -18.15 -35.19 13.61
C GLU A 25 -17.39 -33.86 13.43
N GLY A 26 -16.14 -33.77 13.93
CA GLY A 26 -15.30 -32.57 13.81
C GLY A 26 -15.44 -31.57 14.96
N LYS A 27 -16.05 -31.97 16.09
CA LYS A 27 -16.09 -31.12 17.30
C LYS A 27 -14.69 -31.02 17.92
N PRO A 28 -14.21 -29.81 18.25
CA PRO A 28 -12.90 -29.65 18.86
C PRO A 28 -12.72 -30.50 20.12
N ASP A 29 -11.63 -31.27 20.19
CA ASP A 29 -11.28 -32.11 21.34
C ASP A 29 -9.83 -31.82 21.79
N PRO A 30 -9.64 -31.21 22.98
CA PRO A 30 -8.31 -30.93 23.52
C PRO A 30 -7.42 -32.17 23.68
N ARG A 31 -8.00 -33.37 23.88
CA ARG A 31 -7.22 -34.61 23.97
C ARG A 31 -6.62 -35.00 22.63
N PHE A 32 -7.42 -34.91 21.57
CA PHE A 32 -6.97 -35.14 20.19
C PHE A 32 -5.87 -34.14 19.80
N GLN A 33 -6.12 -32.85 20.02
CA GLN A 33 -5.17 -31.77 19.72
C GLN A 33 -3.83 -31.97 20.44
N LYS A 34 -3.87 -32.29 21.75
CA LYS A 34 -2.66 -32.58 22.54
C LYS A 34 -1.88 -33.77 22.00
N GLN A 35 -2.57 -34.87 21.67
CA GLN A 35 -1.93 -36.06 21.14
C GLN A 35 -1.32 -35.80 19.76
N LEU A 36 -1.95 -34.96 18.94
CA LEU A 36 -1.43 -34.60 17.63
C LEU A 36 -0.15 -33.76 17.77
N SER A 37 -0.15 -32.80 18.71
CA SER A 37 1.05 -32.02 19.07
C SER A 37 2.18 -32.90 19.59
N GLU A 38 1.87 -33.85 20.46
CA GLU A 38 2.86 -34.81 20.97
C GLU A 38 3.41 -35.71 19.87
N ALA A 39 2.55 -36.16 18.95
CA ALA A 39 2.98 -36.95 17.81
C ALA A 39 3.92 -36.16 16.91
N TYR A 40 3.57 -34.91 16.62
CA TYR A 40 4.40 -33.99 15.86
C TYR A 40 5.75 -33.74 16.54
N ARG A 41 5.77 -33.56 17.88
CA ARG A 41 6.98 -33.40 18.68
C ARG A 41 7.93 -34.58 18.52
N ILE A 42 7.43 -35.81 18.61
CA ILE A 42 8.26 -37.03 18.48
C ILE A 42 8.93 -37.08 17.10
N LEU A 43 8.19 -36.73 16.05
CA LEU A 43 8.70 -36.70 14.68
C LEU A 43 9.75 -35.59 14.50
N ALA A 44 9.46 -34.38 14.98
CA ALA A 44 10.39 -33.26 14.87
C ALA A 44 11.68 -33.46 15.67
N LEU A 45 11.64 -34.12 16.83
CA LEU A 45 12.84 -34.45 17.61
C LEU A 45 13.75 -35.50 16.93
N ARG A 46 13.26 -36.20 15.91
CA ARG A 46 14.05 -37.11 15.08
C ARG A 46 14.65 -36.42 13.85
N ASP A 47 14.57 -35.09 13.79
CA ASP A 47 15.11 -34.24 12.72
C ASP A 47 14.46 -34.49 11.35
N GLU A 48 13.19 -34.93 11.36
CA GLU A 48 12.38 -35.03 10.14
C GLU A 48 12.08 -33.63 9.61
N GLN A 49 12.49 -33.34 8.37
CA GLN A 49 12.32 -32.01 7.77
C GLN A 49 10.85 -31.67 7.47
N GLU A 50 10.02 -32.69 7.23
CA GLU A 50 8.60 -32.55 6.92
C GLU A 50 7.74 -33.43 7.83
N PRO A 51 7.63 -33.11 9.14
CA PRO A 51 6.95 -33.97 10.13
C PRO A 51 5.49 -34.26 9.78
N TRP A 52 4.80 -33.34 9.10
CA TRP A 52 3.42 -33.51 8.66
C TRP A 52 3.27 -34.60 7.57
N GLN A 53 4.26 -34.76 6.69
CA GLN A 53 4.25 -35.81 5.67
C GLN A 53 4.53 -37.19 6.28
N VAL A 54 5.48 -37.26 7.21
CA VAL A 54 5.77 -38.50 7.94
C VAL A 54 4.55 -38.90 8.78
N LEU A 55 3.90 -37.94 9.43
CA LEU A 55 2.65 -38.15 10.15
C LEU A 55 1.54 -38.69 9.23
N HIS A 56 1.39 -38.14 8.03
CA HIS A 56 0.42 -38.64 7.04
C HIS A 56 0.65 -40.12 6.73
N GLU A 57 1.89 -40.52 6.43
CA GLU A 57 2.22 -41.92 6.12
C GLU A 57 2.02 -42.84 7.33
N LEU A 58 2.36 -42.38 8.54
CA LEU A 58 2.13 -43.14 9.78
C LEU A 58 0.64 -43.36 10.05
N LEU A 59 -0.19 -42.32 9.90
CA LEU A 59 -1.64 -42.45 10.05
C LEU A 59 -2.22 -43.44 9.04
N ARG A 60 -1.76 -43.40 7.78
CA ARG A 60 -2.20 -44.31 6.71
C ARG A 60 -1.84 -45.76 7.01
N ARG A 61 -0.60 -46.05 7.40
CA ARG A 61 -0.16 -47.41 7.77
C ARG A 61 -0.90 -47.94 9.00
N HIS A 62 -1.06 -47.11 10.02
CA HIS A 62 -1.75 -47.50 11.24
C HIS A 62 -3.24 -47.78 10.99
N LEU A 63 -3.88 -47.02 10.08
CA LEU A 63 -5.24 -47.29 9.60
C LEU A 63 -5.36 -48.67 8.93
N GLU A 64 -4.44 -49.01 8.02
CA GLU A 64 -4.39 -50.32 7.36
C GLU A 64 -4.22 -51.46 8.37
N ALA A 65 -3.33 -51.29 9.35
CA ALA A 65 -3.10 -52.26 10.42
C ALA A 65 -4.35 -52.46 11.32
N LEU A 66 -5.02 -51.37 11.71
CA LEU A 66 -6.25 -51.43 12.50
C LEU A 66 -7.42 -52.07 11.74
N LYS A 67 -7.54 -51.80 10.44
CA LYS A 67 -8.53 -52.43 9.55
C LYS A 67 -8.33 -53.94 9.47
N ALA A 68 -7.07 -54.39 9.38
CA ALA A 68 -6.71 -55.81 9.39
C ALA A 68 -6.97 -56.48 10.75
N GLY A 69 -6.80 -55.75 11.85
CA GLY A 69 -7.03 -56.23 13.22
C GLY A 69 -8.52 -56.39 13.61
N GLY A 70 -9.44 -55.74 12.91
CA GLY A 70 -10.89 -55.84 13.13
C GLY A 70 -11.43 -55.11 14.38
N GLY A 71 -12.68 -55.38 14.76
CA GLY A 71 -13.34 -54.74 15.91
C GLY A 71 -13.98 -53.39 15.58
N ALA A 72 -13.81 -52.38 16.44
CA ALA A 72 -14.38 -51.04 16.25
C ALA A 72 -13.88 -50.33 14.97
N PHE A 73 -12.68 -50.70 14.49
CA PHE A 73 -12.07 -50.18 13.25
C PHE A 73 -12.33 -51.07 12.04
N ARG A 74 -13.43 -51.84 12.03
CA ARG A 74 -13.81 -52.65 10.85
C ARG A 74 -14.18 -51.76 9.65
N ASP A 75 -14.81 -50.61 9.92
CA ASP A 75 -15.04 -49.57 8.93
C ASP A 75 -14.18 -48.36 9.28
N VAL A 76 -13.21 -48.08 8.41
CA VAL A 76 -12.28 -46.94 8.48
C VAL A 76 -12.47 -46.00 7.30
N SER A 77 -13.56 -46.14 6.54
CA SER A 77 -13.80 -45.36 5.32
C SER A 77 -13.78 -43.85 5.57
N GLN A 78 -14.34 -43.40 6.69
CA GLN A 78 -14.25 -42.00 7.12
C GLN A 78 -12.80 -41.59 7.36
N ALA A 79 -12.05 -42.33 8.18
CA ALA A 79 -10.70 -41.92 8.51
C ALA A 79 -9.72 -41.99 7.32
N GLU A 80 -9.83 -43.00 6.46
CA GLU A 80 -9.08 -43.08 5.20
C GLU A 80 -9.36 -41.85 4.32
N ALA A 81 -10.63 -41.49 4.16
CA ALA A 81 -11.01 -40.34 3.33
C ALA A 81 -10.59 -39.01 3.94
N VAL A 82 -10.80 -38.80 5.25
CA VAL A 82 -10.46 -37.54 5.94
C VAL A 82 -8.95 -37.31 5.96
N VAL A 83 -8.14 -38.33 6.26
CA VAL A 83 -6.67 -38.23 6.19
C VAL A 83 -6.22 -37.85 4.79
N SER A 84 -6.76 -38.52 3.76
CA SER A 84 -6.47 -38.19 2.36
C SER A 84 -6.90 -36.76 2.00
N LEU A 85 -8.10 -36.34 2.38
CA LEU A 85 -8.64 -35.01 2.10
C LEU A 85 -7.80 -33.91 2.75
N VAL A 86 -7.40 -34.05 4.01
CA VAL A 86 -6.56 -33.05 4.71
C VAL A 86 -5.24 -32.88 3.97
N PHE A 87 -4.45 -33.95 3.84
CA PHE A 87 -3.08 -33.85 3.34
C PHE A 87 -2.98 -33.67 1.82
N ALA A 88 -3.80 -34.38 1.04
CA ALA A 88 -3.68 -34.36 -0.42
C ALA A 88 -4.50 -33.25 -1.09
N ARG A 89 -5.53 -32.70 -0.43
CA ARG A 89 -6.42 -31.70 -1.03
C ARG A 89 -6.45 -30.37 -0.27
N LEU A 90 -6.79 -30.39 1.02
CA LEU A 90 -7.02 -29.17 1.80
C LEU A 90 -5.73 -28.36 2.01
N LEU A 91 -4.61 -28.98 2.43
CA LEU A 91 -3.36 -28.23 2.63
C LEU A 91 -2.85 -27.59 1.31
N PRO A 92 -2.79 -28.30 0.17
CA PRO A 92 -2.45 -27.68 -1.12
C PRO A 92 -3.44 -26.59 -1.52
N ALA A 93 -4.75 -26.79 -1.31
CA ALA A 93 -5.76 -25.80 -1.63
C ALA A 93 -5.65 -24.54 -0.77
N TYR A 94 -5.32 -24.68 0.53
CA TYR A 94 -5.03 -23.56 1.42
C TYR A 94 -3.82 -22.78 0.93
N ARG A 95 -2.75 -23.47 0.52
CA ARG A 95 -1.55 -22.84 -0.04
C ARG A 95 -1.83 -22.10 -1.35
N ALA A 96 -2.66 -22.67 -2.22
CA ALA A 96 -3.08 -22.04 -3.47
C ALA A 96 -3.97 -20.81 -3.22
N HIS A 97 -4.94 -20.92 -2.30
CA HIS A 97 -5.82 -19.82 -1.92
C HIS A 97 -5.04 -18.64 -1.33
N HIS A 98 -4.00 -18.92 -0.55
CA HIS A 98 -3.12 -17.94 0.09
C HIS A 98 -1.80 -17.71 -0.64
N ALA A 99 -1.71 -18.06 -1.92
CA ALA A 99 -0.48 -17.98 -2.71
C ALA A 99 0.11 -16.55 -2.74
N ASP A 100 -0.74 -15.53 -2.60
CA ASP A 100 -0.29 -14.15 -2.52
C ASP A 100 0.06 -13.69 -1.11
N LEU A 101 -0.90 -13.85 -0.19
CA LEU A 101 -0.84 -13.31 1.17
C LEU A 101 0.22 -14.00 2.03
N LEU A 102 0.34 -15.33 1.89
CA LEU A 102 1.26 -16.17 2.66
C LEU A 102 2.45 -16.68 1.83
N PHE A 103 2.77 -16.00 0.72
CA PHE A 103 3.89 -16.37 -0.16
C PHE A 103 5.22 -16.58 0.59
N HIS A 104 5.46 -15.76 1.61
CA HIS A 104 6.69 -15.77 2.41
C HIS A 104 6.77 -16.91 3.42
N GLN A 105 5.64 -17.56 3.73
CA GLN A 105 5.59 -18.64 4.71
C GLN A 105 6.09 -19.94 4.09
N LYS A 106 6.86 -20.72 4.85
CA LYS A 106 7.21 -22.09 4.45
C LYS A 106 6.12 -23.05 4.89
N ASP A 107 6.06 -24.19 4.24
CA ASP A 107 5.14 -25.27 4.60
C ASP A 107 5.34 -25.70 6.06
N ALA A 108 6.61 -25.82 6.50
CA ALA A 108 6.93 -26.11 7.89
C ALA A 108 6.42 -25.04 8.88
N ASP A 109 6.32 -23.77 8.48
CA ASP A 109 5.81 -22.70 9.33
C ASP A 109 4.28 -22.71 9.41
N LEU A 110 3.59 -23.16 8.35
CA LEU A 110 2.12 -23.23 8.28
C LEU A 110 1.57 -24.52 8.90
N TRP A 111 2.16 -25.67 8.57
CA TRP A 111 1.63 -27.01 8.90
C TRP A 111 2.00 -27.46 10.31
N GLN A 112 1.82 -26.54 11.26
CA GLN A 112 2.04 -26.74 12.69
C GLN A 112 0.97 -27.68 13.28
N PRO A 113 1.25 -28.38 14.41
CA PRO A 113 0.38 -29.43 14.91
C PRO A 113 -1.06 -29.00 15.18
N PHE A 114 -1.27 -27.82 15.79
CA PHE A 114 -2.64 -27.35 16.02
C PHE A 114 -3.31 -26.80 14.76
N PHE A 115 -2.57 -26.33 13.76
CA PHE A 115 -3.16 -26.04 12.45
C PHE A 115 -3.70 -27.33 11.81
N LEU A 116 -2.92 -28.41 11.85
CA LEU A 116 -3.37 -29.72 11.38
C LEU A 116 -4.60 -30.20 12.15
N ALA A 117 -4.66 -30.01 13.48
CA ALA A 117 -5.84 -30.35 14.26
C ALA A 117 -7.09 -29.60 13.77
N ARG A 118 -6.98 -28.29 13.53
CA ARG A 118 -8.07 -27.47 12.97
C ARG A 118 -8.45 -27.91 11.56
N ALA A 119 -7.49 -28.32 10.74
CA ALA A 119 -7.76 -28.86 9.40
C ALA A 119 -8.56 -30.17 9.47
N PHE A 120 -8.21 -31.09 10.37
CA PHE A 120 -9.00 -32.30 10.61
C PHE A 120 -10.41 -31.98 11.08
N GLU A 121 -10.54 -31.09 12.07
CA GLU A 121 -11.84 -30.64 12.60
C GLU A 121 -12.71 -30.02 11.49
N ALA A 122 -12.14 -29.17 10.64
CA ALA A 122 -12.85 -28.51 9.55
C ALA A 122 -13.32 -29.48 8.46
N VAL A 123 -12.49 -30.46 8.05
CA VAL A 123 -12.88 -31.50 7.08
C VAL A 123 -13.98 -32.38 7.65
N LEU A 124 -13.84 -32.82 8.90
CA LEU A 124 -14.83 -33.67 9.57
C LEU A 124 -16.20 -32.97 9.70
N ALA A 125 -16.19 -31.67 10.00
CA ALA A 125 -17.40 -30.86 10.12
C ALA A 125 -18.20 -30.75 8.81
N GLN A 126 -17.58 -30.98 7.64
CA GLN A 126 -18.30 -30.98 6.36
C GLN A 126 -19.16 -32.23 6.14
N GLY A 127 -18.84 -33.33 6.85
CA GLY A 127 -19.58 -34.59 6.79
C GLY A 127 -19.55 -35.33 5.44
N ALA A 128 -20.05 -36.56 5.47
CA ALA A 128 -20.24 -37.42 4.30
C ALA A 128 -21.29 -36.84 3.32
N PRO A 129 -21.29 -37.23 2.02
CA PRO A 129 -20.43 -38.24 1.39
C PRO A 129 -18.99 -37.76 1.17
N TRP A 130 -18.01 -38.56 1.59
CA TRP A 130 -16.58 -38.23 1.53
C TRP A 130 -15.99 -38.21 0.12
N THR A 131 -16.76 -38.67 -0.88
CA THR A 131 -16.39 -38.63 -2.30
C THR A 131 -16.54 -37.23 -2.92
N GLU A 132 -17.28 -36.33 -2.27
CA GLU A 132 -17.48 -34.95 -2.74
C GLU A 132 -16.31 -34.03 -2.32
N GLU A 133 -15.12 -34.34 -2.82
CA GLU A 133 -13.87 -33.68 -2.40
C GLU A 133 -13.94 -32.15 -2.54
N GLU A 134 -14.48 -31.64 -3.66
CA GLU A 134 -14.55 -30.19 -3.93
C GLU A 134 -15.47 -29.45 -2.94
N ARG A 135 -16.64 -30.02 -2.60
CA ARG A 135 -17.56 -29.46 -1.60
C ARG A 135 -16.87 -29.38 -0.25
N ILE A 136 -16.22 -30.47 0.16
CA ILE A 136 -15.57 -30.58 1.47
C ILE A 136 -14.41 -29.62 1.57
N VAL A 137 -13.53 -29.56 0.57
CA VAL A 137 -12.35 -28.68 0.58
C VAL A 137 -12.79 -27.22 0.57
N THR A 138 -13.76 -26.84 -0.26
CA THR A 138 -14.27 -25.46 -0.31
C THR A 138 -14.91 -25.04 1.01
N GLY A 139 -15.76 -25.89 1.60
CA GLY A 139 -16.39 -25.63 2.89
C GLY A 139 -15.39 -25.56 4.04
N ALA A 140 -14.42 -26.47 4.07
CA ALA A 140 -13.36 -26.47 5.08
C ALA A 140 -12.43 -25.25 4.96
N LEU A 141 -12.08 -24.81 3.74
CA LEU A 141 -11.32 -23.58 3.52
C LEU A 141 -12.06 -22.35 4.04
N HIS A 142 -13.35 -22.23 3.72
CA HIS A 142 -14.17 -21.13 4.21
C HIS A 142 -14.28 -21.14 5.74
N GLN A 143 -14.43 -22.32 6.36
CA GLN A 143 -14.45 -22.46 7.81
C GLN A 143 -13.12 -22.11 8.48
N LEU A 144 -11.98 -22.47 7.85
CA LEU A 144 -10.66 -22.18 8.39
C LEU A 144 -10.32 -20.69 8.30
N ASN A 145 -10.66 -20.03 7.18
CA ASN A 145 -10.37 -18.63 6.92
C ASN A 145 -11.34 -17.71 7.67
N ASP A 146 -11.16 -17.62 8.99
CA ASP A 146 -12.08 -16.97 9.92
C ASP A 146 -11.50 -15.68 10.55
N PHE A 147 -10.31 -15.22 10.15
CA PHE A 147 -9.66 -14.04 10.73
C PHE A 147 -9.17 -13.03 9.69
N VAL A 148 -9.46 -11.74 9.90
CA VAL A 148 -8.89 -10.64 9.10
C VAL A 148 -8.21 -9.56 9.97
N GLY A 149 -8.60 -9.45 11.25
CA GLY A 149 -8.14 -8.40 12.17
C GLY A 149 -8.89 -7.08 12.03
N HIS A 150 -8.33 -5.98 12.54
CA HIS A 150 -8.92 -4.63 12.38
C HIS A 150 -9.05 -4.22 10.91
N ARG A 151 -10.27 -4.33 10.37
CA ARG A 151 -10.60 -4.06 8.97
C ARG A 151 -11.87 -3.19 8.88
N PRO A 152 -11.73 -1.86 8.79
CA PRO A 152 -12.87 -0.98 8.52
C PRO A 152 -13.48 -1.31 7.16
N LEU A 153 -14.80 -1.46 7.08
CA LEU A 153 -15.52 -1.77 5.85
C LEU A 153 -16.47 -0.64 5.51
N ALA A 154 -16.35 -0.12 4.29
CA ALA A 154 -17.30 0.84 3.74
C ALA A 154 -18.67 0.15 3.55
N ILE A 155 -19.70 0.61 4.26
CA ILE A 155 -21.07 0.16 4.09
C ILE A 155 -21.77 1.17 3.17
N LEU A 156 -22.04 0.75 1.94
CA LEU A 156 -22.62 1.58 0.87
C LEU A 156 -23.75 0.80 0.19
N GLU A 157 -24.82 1.48 -0.23
CA GLU A 157 -25.92 0.86 -0.99
C GLU A 157 -25.43 0.20 -2.30
N THR A 158 -24.38 0.77 -2.90
CA THR A 158 -23.80 0.31 -4.17
C THR A 158 -22.77 -0.81 -4.00
N ARG A 159 -22.35 -1.12 -2.76
CA ARG A 159 -21.40 -2.21 -2.49
C ARG A 159 -22.18 -3.52 -2.38
N PRO A 160 -21.90 -4.52 -3.24
CA PRO A 160 -22.68 -5.75 -3.27
C PRO A 160 -22.50 -6.66 -2.04
N GLN A 161 -21.43 -6.48 -1.26
CA GLN A 161 -21.08 -7.38 -0.15
C GLN A 161 -20.58 -6.57 1.04
N GLY A 162 -21.26 -6.66 2.19
CA GLY A 162 -20.89 -5.96 3.44
C GLY A 162 -19.77 -6.64 4.25
N GLU A 163 -19.05 -7.57 3.64
CA GLU A 163 -18.01 -8.38 4.29
C GLU A 163 -16.62 -8.11 3.68
N PRO A 164 -15.52 -8.47 4.39
CA PRO A 164 -14.18 -8.53 3.81
C PRO A 164 -14.13 -9.50 2.63
N TYR A 165 -13.16 -9.32 1.73
CA TYR A 165 -12.93 -10.25 0.64
C TYR A 165 -12.42 -11.60 1.18
N ASP A 166 -12.80 -12.70 0.52
CA ASP A 166 -12.49 -14.06 1.01
C ASP A 166 -10.98 -14.31 1.16
N HIS A 167 -10.16 -13.81 0.21
CA HIS A 167 -8.71 -13.96 0.24
C HIS A 167 -8.00 -13.03 1.25
N GLU A 168 -8.72 -12.08 1.90
CA GLU A 168 -8.18 -11.31 3.04
C GLU A 168 -8.22 -12.13 4.34
N ARG A 169 -9.17 -13.08 4.44
CA ARG A 169 -9.37 -13.90 5.63
C ARG A 169 -8.39 -15.05 5.65
N VAL A 170 -7.75 -15.28 6.79
CA VAL A 170 -6.77 -16.34 6.99
C VAL A 170 -7.14 -17.15 8.22
N ARG A 171 -6.62 -18.38 8.32
CA ARG A 171 -6.64 -19.11 9.59
C ARG A 171 -5.44 -18.68 10.46
N PRO A 172 -5.65 -18.09 11.65
CA PRO A 172 -4.57 -17.89 12.61
C PRO A 172 -3.99 -19.24 13.03
N LEU A 173 -2.66 -19.32 13.18
CA LEU A 173 -1.99 -20.55 13.59
C LEU A 173 -2.11 -20.70 15.12
N PRO A 174 -2.82 -21.70 15.65
CA PRO A 174 -3.02 -21.79 17.09
C PRO A 174 -1.70 -22.12 17.79
N LEU A 175 -1.36 -21.32 18.81
CA LEU A 175 -0.18 -21.48 19.65
C LEU A 175 -0.51 -22.13 20.99
N TRP A 176 -1.73 -21.93 21.49
CA TRP A 176 -2.20 -22.54 22.73
C TRP A 176 -3.72 -22.72 22.70
N ILE A 177 -4.18 -23.86 23.24
CA ILE A 177 -5.60 -24.19 23.38
C ILE A 177 -5.85 -24.73 24.80
N PRO A 178 -6.96 -24.32 25.47
CA PRO A 178 -7.32 -24.83 26.78
C PRO A 178 -7.41 -26.37 26.80
N GLY A 179 -6.81 -26.99 27.81
CA GLY A 179 -6.78 -28.45 27.97
C GLY A 179 -5.75 -29.18 27.09
N ALA A 180 -5.38 -28.61 25.93
CA ALA A 180 -4.32 -29.16 25.08
C ALA A 180 -2.92 -28.63 25.49
N GLY A 181 -2.84 -27.38 25.93
CA GLY A 181 -1.59 -26.70 26.26
C GLY A 181 -1.04 -25.90 25.07
N ALA A 182 0.25 -25.56 25.11
CA ALA A 182 0.90 -24.91 23.98
C ALA A 182 1.24 -25.92 22.88
N ALA A 183 1.16 -25.45 21.63
CA ALA A 183 1.59 -26.21 20.47
C ALA A 183 3.09 -26.49 20.57
N TRP A 184 3.51 -27.69 20.18
CA TRP A 184 4.92 -27.94 19.93
C TRP A 184 5.41 -26.99 18.85
N GLY A 185 6.60 -26.42 19.05
CA GLY A 185 7.29 -25.58 18.07
C GLY A 185 8.20 -24.56 18.73
N ARG A 186 8.81 -23.71 17.90
CA ARG A 186 9.77 -22.67 18.34
C ARG A 186 9.21 -21.69 19.38
N TYR A 187 7.89 -21.49 19.41
CA TYR A 187 7.24 -20.54 20.31
C TYR A 187 6.73 -21.18 21.61
N GLN A 188 6.82 -22.51 21.76
CA GLN A 188 6.19 -23.23 22.86
C GLN A 188 6.59 -22.66 24.24
N GLU A 189 7.90 -22.61 24.52
CA GLU A 189 8.41 -22.22 25.83
C GLU A 189 8.05 -20.78 26.21
N VAL A 190 8.13 -19.84 25.25
CA VAL A 190 7.81 -18.43 25.52
C VAL A 190 6.31 -18.22 25.72
N VAL A 191 5.47 -18.96 24.98
CA VAL A 191 4.01 -18.91 25.12
C VAL A 191 3.56 -19.50 26.45
N GLU A 192 4.05 -20.69 26.80
CA GLU A 192 3.74 -21.33 28.10
C GLU A 192 4.13 -20.40 29.25
N LYS A 193 5.34 -19.84 29.20
CA LYS A 193 5.83 -18.96 30.26
C LYS A 193 5.07 -17.64 30.33
N ALA A 194 4.62 -17.09 29.20
CA ALA A 194 3.82 -15.87 29.19
C ALA A 194 2.43 -16.09 29.78
N LEU A 195 1.80 -17.23 29.49
CA LEU A 195 0.51 -17.61 30.07
C LEU A 195 0.61 -17.87 31.57
N GLU A 196 1.71 -18.47 32.04
CA GLU A 196 2.00 -18.59 33.48
C GLU A 196 2.09 -17.22 34.16
N ILE A 197 2.78 -16.25 33.54
CA ILE A 197 2.90 -14.89 34.06
C ILE A 197 1.54 -14.20 34.09
N LEU A 198 0.74 -14.31 33.02
CA LEU A 198 -0.61 -13.76 32.95
C LEU A 198 -1.52 -14.37 34.03
N ALA A 199 -1.46 -15.68 34.25
CA ALA A 199 -2.23 -16.36 35.29
C ALA A 199 -1.85 -15.90 36.72
N ALA A 200 -0.59 -15.50 36.93
CA ALA A 200 -0.09 -14.99 38.22
C ALA A 200 -0.21 -13.45 38.37
N THR A 201 -0.79 -12.77 37.38
CA THR A 201 -1.00 -11.31 37.38
C THR A 201 -2.23 -10.93 38.21
N ASP A 202 -2.22 -9.74 38.79
CA ASP A 202 -3.36 -9.23 39.55
C ASP A 202 -4.64 -9.22 38.71
N PRO A 203 -5.76 -9.82 39.18
CA PRO A 203 -7.01 -9.86 38.43
C PRO A 203 -7.59 -8.46 38.12
N GLY A 204 -7.31 -7.45 38.96
CA GLY A 204 -7.72 -6.07 38.72
C GLY A 204 -7.01 -5.46 37.51
N LEU A 205 -5.69 -5.68 37.39
CA LEU A 205 -4.91 -5.28 36.21
C LEU A 205 -5.40 -5.98 34.93
N LEU A 206 -5.67 -7.28 35.01
CA LEU A 206 -6.20 -8.05 33.88
C LEU A 206 -7.57 -7.51 33.42
N ALA A 207 -8.46 -7.21 34.36
CA ALA A 207 -9.76 -6.60 34.06
C ALA A 207 -9.60 -5.18 33.48
N GLU A 208 -8.68 -4.37 33.99
CA GLU A 208 -8.42 -3.03 33.45
C GLU A 208 -7.92 -3.09 32.00
N ALA A 209 -7.09 -4.09 31.67
CA ALA A 209 -6.58 -4.38 30.32
C ALA A 209 -7.60 -5.11 29.43
N SER A 210 -8.81 -5.39 29.90
CA SER A 210 -9.85 -6.11 29.15
C SER A 210 -9.38 -7.51 28.70
N PHE A 211 -8.59 -8.17 29.54
CA PHE A 211 -8.04 -9.49 29.26
C PHE A 211 -8.45 -10.49 30.34
N HIS A 212 -9.33 -11.42 29.98
CA HIS A 212 -9.80 -12.46 30.90
C HIS A 212 -9.27 -13.82 30.45
N LEU A 213 -8.23 -14.32 31.13
CA LEU A 213 -7.56 -15.57 30.75
C LEU A 213 -8.51 -16.78 30.78
N GLU A 214 -9.46 -16.82 31.71
CA GLU A 214 -10.49 -17.87 31.81
C GLU A 214 -11.42 -17.93 30.60
N LEU A 215 -11.52 -16.82 29.86
CA LEU A 215 -12.38 -16.70 28.69
C LEU A 215 -11.63 -17.02 27.38
N LEU A 216 -10.31 -17.16 27.43
CA LEU A 216 -9.48 -17.43 26.26
C LEU A 216 -9.66 -18.87 25.78
N GLU A 217 -10.21 -19.03 24.58
CA GLU A 217 -10.38 -20.33 23.92
C GLU A 217 -9.21 -20.67 23.00
N GLU A 218 -8.47 -19.66 22.52
CA GLU A 218 -7.33 -19.84 21.64
C GLU A 218 -6.39 -18.65 21.70
N LEU A 219 -5.10 -18.90 21.92
CA LEU A 219 -4.04 -17.94 21.59
C LEU A 219 -3.44 -18.36 20.26
N ALA A 220 -3.47 -17.48 19.27
CA ALA A 220 -3.01 -17.79 17.92
C ALA A 220 -2.02 -16.76 17.39
N LEU A 221 -1.33 -17.13 16.34
CA LEU A 221 -0.41 -16.32 15.57
C LEU A 221 -1.07 -15.87 14.28
N ASP A 222 -0.95 -14.60 13.93
CA ASP A 222 -1.24 -14.13 12.57
C ASP A 222 -0.10 -14.55 11.63
N PRO A 223 -0.34 -15.45 10.65
CA PRO A 223 0.69 -15.88 9.71
C PRO A 223 0.98 -14.84 8.61
N ARG A 224 0.26 -13.71 8.58
CA ARG A 224 0.50 -12.67 7.57
C ARG A 224 1.75 -11.87 7.94
N ALA A 225 2.46 -11.43 6.90
CA ALA A 225 3.59 -10.54 7.07
C ALA A 225 3.13 -9.18 7.60
N TYR A 226 3.91 -8.62 8.52
CA TYR A 226 3.68 -7.26 9.00
C TYR A 226 4.14 -6.23 7.96
N ASP A 227 3.19 -5.63 7.25
CA ASP A 227 3.46 -4.58 6.25
C ASP A 227 3.52 -3.20 6.91
N HIS A 228 4.71 -2.66 7.15
CA HIS A 228 4.90 -1.34 7.77
C HIS A 228 4.28 -0.17 6.98
N GLY A 229 3.96 -0.35 5.70
CA GLY A 229 3.28 0.65 4.87
C GLY A 229 1.76 0.71 5.07
N HIS A 230 1.17 -0.29 5.74
CA HIS A 230 -0.28 -0.34 5.96
C HIS A 230 -0.74 0.69 7.01
N PRO A 231 -1.80 1.50 6.75
CA PRO A 231 -2.27 2.54 7.67
C PRO A 231 -2.73 2.01 9.03
N VAL A 232 -3.25 0.77 9.09
CA VAL A 232 -3.59 0.07 10.34
C VAL A 232 -2.47 0.11 11.39
N ASN A 233 -1.20 0.20 10.99
CA ASN A 233 -0.09 0.23 11.94
C ASN A 233 0.04 1.57 12.69
N ARG A 234 -0.73 2.58 12.29
CA ARG A 234 -0.90 3.81 13.07
C ARG A 234 -1.82 3.57 14.27
N ARG A 235 -2.59 2.50 14.28
CA ARG A 235 -3.38 2.07 15.44
C ARG A 235 -2.42 1.65 16.56
N PRO A 236 -2.51 2.25 17.76
CA PRO A 236 -1.66 1.89 18.88
C PRO A 236 -1.69 0.39 19.17
N ASN A 237 -0.53 -0.14 19.55
CA ASN A 237 -0.37 -1.54 19.95
C ASN A 237 -0.79 -2.60 18.92
N TYR A 238 -1.23 -2.24 17.70
CA TYR A 238 -1.66 -3.22 16.70
C TYR A 238 -0.54 -4.16 16.25
N VAL A 239 0.71 -3.67 16.29
CA VAL A 239 1.91 -4.50 16.10
C VAL A 239 1.98 -5.63 17.12
N PHE A 240 1.41 -5.47 18.32
CA PHE A 240 1.38 -6.44 19.41
C PHE A 240 0.40 -7.59 19.23
N GLY A 241 -0.71 -7.32 18.55
CA GLY A 241 -1.79 -8.28 18.36
C GLY A 241 -3.13 -7.60 18.57
N GLU A 242 -4.18 -8.40 18.63
CA GLU A 242 -5.52 -7.95 18.95
C GLU A 242 -6.40 -9.13 19.40
N TRP A 243 -7.47 -8.82 20.13
CA TRP A 243 -8.61 -9.73 20.21
C TRP A 243 -9.26 -9.88 18.84
N ASP A 244 -9.61 -11.10 18.48
CA ASP A 244 -10.25 -11.40 17.20
C ASP A 244 -11.72 -10.95 17.19
N PRO A 245 -12.10 -10.01 16.29
CA PRO A 245 -13.48 -9.54 16.19
C PRO A 245 -14.51 -10.59 15.78
N HIS A 246 -14.09 -11.70 15.16
CA HIS A 246 -14.97 -12.68 14.53
C HIS A 246 -15.18 -13.94 15.39
N HIS A 247 -14.38 -14.13 16.46
CA HIS A 247 -14.48 -15.27 17.36
C HIS A 247 -15.09 -14.86 18.71
N LEU A 248 -16.42 -14.90 18.78
CA LEU A 248 -17.25 -14.37 19.86
C LEU A 248 -18.02 -15.48 20.60
N ASP A 249 -18.27 -15.28 21.89
CA ASP A 249 -19.27 -16.08 22.61
C ASP A 249 -20.70 -15.57 22.41
N ASN A 250 -21.67 -16.30 22.96
CA ASN A 250 -23.08 -15.90 22.98
C ASN A 250 -23.37 -14.59 23.73
N GLN A 251 -22.41 -14.03 24.46
CA GLN A 251 -22.51 -12.76 25.17
C GLN A 251 -21.76 -11.62 24.44
N GLY A 252 -21.23 -11.87 23.24
CA GLY A 252 -20.51 -10.89 22.43
C GLY A 252 -19.09 -10.58 22.92
N ARG A 253 -18.47 -11.45 23.74
CA ARG A 253 -17.08 -11.29 24.20
C ARG A 253 -16.13 -12.05 23.29
N PHE A 254 -14.99 -11.44 23.00
CA PHE A 254 -13.93 -12.07 22.22
C PHE A 254 -13.32 -13.28 22.94
N ARG A 255 -13.00 -14.33 22.17
CA ARG A 255 -12.54 -15.63 22.69
C ARG A 255 -11.19 -16.08 22.15
N ARG A 256 -10.72 -15.48 21.06
CA ARG A 256 -9.42 -15.76 20.46
C ARG A 256 -8.55 -14.51 20.48
N TYR A 257 -7.34 -14.63 21.01
CA TYR A 257 -6.35 -13.56 20.95
C TYR A 257 -5.31 -13.90 19.88
N VAL A 258 -4.99 -12.94 19.00
CA VAL A 258 -4.06 -13.15 17.89
C VAL A 258 -2.84 -12.25 18.04
N VAL A 259 -1.66 -12.86 18.25
CA VAL A 259 -0.37 -12.17 18.30
C VAL A 259 0.24 -12.04 16.90
N ARG A 260 1.07 -11.01 16.68
CA ARG A 260 1.81 -10.86 15.42
C ARG A 260 3.13 -11.62 15.46
N GLN A 261 3.48 -12.23 14.33
CA GLN A 261 4.70 -13.02 14.22
C GLN A 261 5.97 -12.24 14.53
N GLY A 262 6.07 -10.99 14.08
CA GLY A 262 7.27 -10.16 14.29
C GLY A 262 7.70 -10.01 15.75
N ILE A 263 6.78 -10.14 16.71
CA ILE A 263 7.12 -10.06 18.14
C ILE A 263 7.69 -11.36 18.64
N LEU A 264 7.07 -12.48 18.27
CA LEU A 264 7.61 -13.77 18.67
C LEU A 264 9.01 -13.96 18.06
N GLU A 265 9.23 -13.55 16.81
CA GLU A 265 10.58 -13.53 16.22
C GLU A 265 11.55 -12.64 17.01
N ALA A 266 11.14 -11.41 17.36
CA ALA A 266 12.00 -10.50 18.13
C ALA A 266 12.35 -11.05 19.53
N LEU A 267 11.42 -11.76 20.15
CA LEU A 267 11.62 -12.37 21.47
C LEU A 267 12.51 -13.62 21.37
N LEU A 268 12.36 -14.42 20.32
CA LEU A 268 13.24 -15.56 20.05
C LEU A 268 14.66 -15.10 19.69
N ASP A 269 14.81 -14.06 18.86
CA ASP A 269 16.11 -13.45 18.52
C ASP A 269 16.90 -13.10 19.79
N ARG A 270 16.22 -12.56 20.80
CA ARG A 270 16.82 -12.24 22.10
C ARG A 270 17.30 -13.47 22.86
N ILE A 271 16.53 -14.55 22.85
CA ILE A 271 16.85 -15.80 23.57
C ILE A 271 18.05 -16.49 22.89
N GLU A 272 18.09 -16.47 21.57
CA GLU A 272 19.19 -17.02 20.77
C GLU A 272 20.48 -16.21 20.96
N HIS A 273 20.38 -14.88 20.92
CA HIS A 273 21.50 -13.95 21.08
C HIS A 273 21.67 -13.42 22.52
N ARG A 274 21.41 -14.28 23.52
CA ARG A 274 21.43 -13.92 24.96
C ARG A 274 22.78 -13.50 25.53
N GLY A 275 23.89 -13.75 24.82
CA GLY A 275 25.23 -13.57 25.34
C GLY A 275 25.51 -14.45 26.57
N ASP A 276 26.03 -13.85 27.63
CA ASP A 276 26.43 -14.56 28.86
C ASP A 276 25.28 -14.74 29.87
N ILE A 277 24.07 -14.27 29.55
CA ILE A 277 22.90 -14.39 30.44
C ILE A 277 22.35 -15.81 30.36
N ASP A 278 21.90 -16.35 31.50
CA ASP A 278 21.22 -17.63 31.55
C ASP A 278 19.99 -17.67 30.64
N ARG A 279 19.80 -18.79 29.93
CA ARG A 279 18.69 -18.95 28.97
C ARG A 279 17.34 -18.88 29.67
N GLY A 280 17.21 -19.46 30.87
CA GLY A 280 15.97 -19.44 31.65
C GLY A 280 15.60 -18.02 32.07
N GLU A 281 16.59 -17.21 32.47
CA GLU A 281 16.37 -15.80 32.80
C GLU A 281 15.89 -15.00 31.58
N VAL A 282 16.54 -15.14 30.41
CA VAL A 282 16.14 -14.41 29.19
C VAL A 282 14.79 -14.88 28.66
N LEU A 283 14.49 -16.18 28.75
CA LEU A 283 13.18 -16.74 28.42
C LEU A 283 12.08 -16.13 29.30
N PHE A 284 12.29 -16.06 30.61
CA PHE A 284 11.34 -15.43 31.53
C PHE A 284 11.10 -13.96 31.18
N GLU A 285 12.16 -13.20 30.90
CA GLU A 285 12.03 -11.80 30.51
C GLU A 285 11.34 -11.62 29.15
N ALA A 286 11.61 -12.49 28.18
CA ALA A 286 10.93 -12.49 26.89
C ALA A 286 9.44 -12.77 27.05
N ALA A 287 9.08 -13.76 27.87
CA ALA A 287 7.71 -14.10 28.22
C ALA A 287 7.00 -12.98 28.99
N ALA A 288 7.70 -12.28 29.88
CA ALA A 288 7.20 -11.11 30.59
C ALA A 288 6.84 -9.97 29.62
N VAL A 289 7.71 -9.74 28.63
CA VAL A 289 7.43 -8.75 27.57
C VAL A 289 6.25 -9.20 26.70
N LEU A 290 6.18 -10.48 26.31
CA LEU A 290 5.03 -11.01 25.56
C LEU A 290 3.72 -10.77 26.32
N ALA A 291 3.65 -11.15 27.60
CA ALA A 291 2.50 -10.91 28.46
C ALA A 291 2.12 -9.43 28.53
N GLY A 292 3.09 -8.54 28.76
CA GLY A 292 2.85 -7.10 28.79
C GLY A 292 2.35 -6.55 27.45
N THR A 293 2.87 -7.04 26.32
CA THR A 293 2.40 -6.63 24.98
C THR A 293 0.99 -7.12 24.68
N ILE A 294 0.64 -8.33 25.12
CA ILE A 294 -0.72 -8.88 25.02
C ILE A 294 -1.71 -7.97 25.76
N LEU A 295 -1.40 -7.58 27.01
CA LEU A 295 -2.26 -6.70 27.80
C LEU A 295 -2.44 -5.32 27.14
N MET A 296 -1.36 -4.72 26.65
CA MET A 296 -1.44 -3.42 25.97
C MET A 296 -2.34 -3.46 24.73
N ALA A 297 -2.19 -4.49 23.89
CA ALA A 297 -3.02 -4.64 22.68
C ALA A 297 -4.47 -5.02 23.01
N ALA A 298 -4.69 -5.89 23.99
CA ALA A 298 -6.03 -6.23 24.48
C ALA A 298 -6.79 -4.99 24.95
N GLY A 299 -6.13 -4.08 25.67
CA GLY A 299 -6.74 -2.83 26.10
C GLY A 299 -6.93 -1.81 24.98
N THR A 300 -6.35 -2.00 23.79
CA THR A 300 -6.68 -1.17 22.61
C THR A 300 -7.85 -1.76 21.81
N SER A 301 -7.98 -3.08 21.72
CA SER A 301 -9.15 -3.72 21.05
C SER A 301 -10.39 -3.77 21.93
N GLY A 302 -10.24 -3.81 23.25
CA GLY A 302 -11.32 -4.10 24.17
C GLY A 302 -11.69 -5.59 24.17
N SER A 303 -12.65 -5.97 25.01
CA SER A 303 -13.14 -7.34 25.22
C SER A 303 -14.40 -7.69 24.41
N SER A 304 -15.03 -6.71 23.77
CA SER A 304 -16.19 -6.88 22.89
C SER A 304 -16.25 -5.81 21.81
N PRO A 305 -17.01 -6.02 20.70
CA PRO A 305 -17.18 -5.03 19.65
C PRO A 305 -17.80 -3.71 20.13
N THR A 306 -18.57 -3.75 21.22
CA THR A 306 -19.31 -2.60 21.76
C THR A 306 -18.62 -1.94 22.95
N GLN A 307 -17.41 -2.37 23.32
CA GLN A 307 -16.73 -1.83 24.50
C GLN A 307 -16.31 -0.36 24.31
N TYR A 308 -15.86 0.00 23.12
CA TYR A 308 -15.50 1.36 22.76
C TYR A 308 -16.50 1.90 21.75
N ASP A 309 -17.09 3.04 22.07
CA ASP A 309 -17.99 3.76 21.19
C ASP A 309 -17.25 4.92 20.50
N SER A 310 -17.97 5.73 19.72
CA SER A 310 -17.41 6.90 19.05
C SER A 310 -16.97 8.03 19.99
N THR A 311 -17.28 7.95 21.29
CA THR A 311 -16.87 8.94 22.30
C THR A 311 -15.52 8.62 22.93
N THR A 312 -15.08 7.36 22.81
CA THR A 312 -13.77 6.92 23.32
C THR A 312 -12.72 7.00 22.22
N SER A 313 -11.84 8.00 22.28
CA SER A 313 -10.74 8.12 21.32
C SER A 313 -9.45 7.45 21.80
N LEU A 314 -8.55 7.14 20.87
CA LEU A 314 -7.24 6.57 21.16
C LEU A 314 -6.42 7.48 22.09
N GLY A 315 -6.58 8.79 21.98
CA GLY A 315 -5.95 9.78 22.88
C GLY A 315 -6.32 9.58 24.35
N THR A 316 -7.57 9.21 24.64
CA THR A 316 -8.03 8.92 26.02
C THR A 316 -7.63 7.53 26.51
N LEU A 317 -7.52 6.55 25.60
CA LEU A 317 -7.16 5.18 25.94
C LEU A 317 -5.68 5.01 26.28
N LEU A 318 -4.80 5.68 25.53
CA LEU A 318 -3.35 5.53 25.66
C LEU A 318 -2.80 5.80 27.07
N PRO A 319 -3.18 6.88 27.80
CA PRO A 319 -2.75 7.11 29.17
C PRO A 319 -3.16 6.00 30.13
N ARG A 320 -4.38 5.46 29.99
CA ARG A 320 -4.86 4.34 30.79
C ARG A 320 -4.03 3.09 30.54
N ILE A 321 -3.71 2.81 29.26
CA ILE A 321 -2.85 1.69 28.87
C ILE A 321 -1.45 1.80 29.45
N ALA A 322 -0.84 2.98 29.38
CA ALA A 322 0.48 3.23 29.95
C ALA A 322 0.49 2.96 31.47
N ARG A 323 -0.55 3.39 32.19
CA ARG A 323 -0.67 3.21 33.64
C ARG A 323 -0.66 1.75 34.06
N TYR A 324 -1.55 0.91 33.51
CA TYR A 324 -1.61 -0.49 33.92
C TYR A 324 -0.40 -1.29 33.40
N ARG A 325 0.19 -0.90 32.26
CA ARG A 325 1.45 -1.48 31.76
C ARG A 325 2.57 -1.28 32.77
N ASP A 326 2.74 -0.06 33.27
CA ASP A 326 3.81 0.26 34.21
C ASP A 326 3.57 -0.41 35.57
N ALA A 327 2.32 -0.51 36.01
CA ALA A 327 1.95 -1.30 37.19
C ALA A 327 2.28 -2.78 37.01
N PHE A 328 1.88 -3.39 35.89
CA PHE A 328 2.17 -4.80 35.56
C PHE A 328 3.66 -5.13 35.67
N TYR A 329 4.52 -4.37 34.99
CA TYR A 329 5.95 -4.66 35.01
C TYR A 329 6.60 -4.36 36.37
N THR A 330 6.12 -3.34 37.08
CA THR A 330 6.62 -3.00 38.42
C THR A 330 6.29 -4.10 39.41
N ASP A 331 5.07 -4.63 39.37
CA ASP A 331 4.64 -5.70 40.27
C ASP A 331 5.27 -7.04 39.92
N LEU A 332 5.47 -7.31 38.63
CA LEU A 332 6.22 -8.49 38.19
C LEU A 332 7.68 -8.43 38.68
N LEU A 333 8.35 -7.28 38.56
CA LEU A 333 9.73 -7.10 39.01
C LEU A 333 9.90 -7.35 40.51
N LYS A 334 8.93 -6.94 41.34
CA LYS A 334 8.94 -7.20 42.79
C LYS A 334 8.87 -8.69 43.14
N LYS A 335 8.27 -9.51 42.27
CA LYS A 335 8.09 -10.96 42.47
C LYS A 335 9.32 -11.77 42.04
N VAL A 336 10.25 -11.20 41.27
CA VAL A 336 11.46 -11.90 40.84
C VAL A 336 12.49 -11.87 41.97
N ALA A 337 12.82 -13.05 42.51
CA ALA A 337 13.79 -13.21 43.59
C ALA A 337 15.19 -13.63 43.08
N GLY A 338 16.19 -13.56 43.95
CA GLY A 338 17.54 -14.05 43.69
C GLY A 338 18.40 -13.13 42.81
N ALA A 339 19.45 -13.71 42.22
CA ALA A 339 20.42 -12.98 41.39
C ALA A 339 19.77 -12.33 40.15
N HIS A 340 18.81 -13.03 39.54
CA HIS A 340 18.02 -12.51 38.41
C HIS A 340 17.26 -11.22 38.78
N GLY A 341 16.54 -11.24 39.90
CA GLY A 341 15.79 -10.09 40.38
C GLY A 341 16.69 -8.88 40.68
N ALA A 342 17.83 -9.11 41.33
CA ALA A 342 18.82 -8.05 41.59
C ALA A 342 19.36 -7.43 40.29
N ARG A 343 19.67 -8.27 39.27
CA ARG A 343 20.09 -7.80 37.94
C ARG A 343 19.01 -6.96 37.28
N LEU A 344 17.76 -7.41 37.29
CA LEU A 344 16.65 -6.68 36.69
C LEU A 344 16.36 -5.35 37.40
N GLN A 345 16.50 -5.28 38.73
CA GLN A 345 16.35 -4.04 39.48
C GLN A 345 17.47 -3.04 39.15
N GLN A 346 18.72 -3.52 39.06
CA GLN A 346 19.84 -2.68 38.63
C GLN A 346 19.65 -2.19 37.19
N GLU A 347 19.23 -3.06 36.28
CA GLU A 347 18.89 -2.70 34.90
C GLU A 347 17.77 -1.67 34.86
N ALA A 348 16.70 -1.88 35.63
CA ALA A 348 15.57 -0.96 35.72
C ALA A 348 15.96 0.42 36.24
N GLY A 349 16.86 0.49 37.24
CA GLY A 349 17.41 1.76 37.71
C GLY A 349 18.24 2.48 36.65
N ARG A 350 19.07 1.73 35.88
CA ARG A 350 19.90 2.29 34.80
C ARG A 350 19.07 2.78 33.62
N LEU A 351 18.10 1.98 33.17
CA LEU A 351 17.28 2.26 31.99
C LEU A 351 16.03 3.08 32.32
N ARG A 352 15.75 3.31 33.62
CA ARG A 352 14.53 3.95 34.16
C ARG A 352 13.23 3.26 33.75
N GLN A 353 13.28 1.96 33.48
CA GLN A 353 12.11 1.15 33.13
C GLN A 353 12.32 -0.32 33.53
N PRO A 354 11.34 -0.96 34.19
CA PRO A 354 11.41 -2.40 34.45
C PRO A 354 11.46 -3.21 33.15
N PHE A 355 12.24 -4.30 33.15
CA PHE A 355 12.49 -5.14 31.97
C PHE A 355 12.99 -4.33 30.76
N GLY A 356 13.74 -3.26 31.04
CA GLY A 356 14.15 -2.29 30.04
C GLY A 356 14.99 -2.88 28.90
N GLY A 357 15.87 -3.84 29.20
CA GLY A 357 16.70 -4.49 28.19
C GLY A 357 15.86 -5.31 27.20
N ALA A 358 14.88 -6.06 27.70
CA ALA A 358 13.96 -6.85 26.89
C ALA A 358 13.08 -5.97 25.98
N ARG A 359 12.50 -4.91 26.56
CA ARG A 359 11.64 -3.96 25.85
C ARG A 359 12.43 -3.16 24.81
N GLN A 360 13.64 -2.71 25.14
CA GLN A 360 14.51 -2.02 24.18
C GLN A 360 14.92 -2.93 23.03
N HIS A 361 15.26 -4.19 23.30
CA HIS A 361 15.60 -5.16 22.25
C HIS A 361 14.42 -5.35 21.28
N LEU A 362 13.20 -5.58 21.79
CA LEU A 362 12.00 -5.69 20.96
C LEU A 362 11.80 -4.45 20.07
N ASN A 363 11.86 -3.25 20.66
CA ASN A 363 11.69 -2.00 19.90
C ASN A 363 12.79 -1.80 18.85
N GLN A 364 14.05 -2.14 19.19
CA GLN A 364 15.18 -2.06 18.25
C GLN A 364 15.06 -3.07 17.11
N TYR A 365 14.60 -4.29 17.40
CA TYR A 365 14.35 -5.31 16.37
C TYR A 365 13.30 -4.83 15.37
N LEU A 366 12.13 -4.38 15.85
CA LEU A 366 11.06 -3.86 14.99
C LEU A 366 11.50 -2.62 14.21
N THR A 367 12.28 -1.74 14.81
CA THR A 367 12.81 -0.54 14.14
C THR A 367 13.80 -0.90 13.02
N ARG A 368 14.72 -1.85 13.27
CA ARG A 368 15.65 -2.35 12.25
C ARG A 368 14.91 -3.01 11.09
N GLN A 369 13.92 -3.85 11.39
CA GLN A 369 13.08 -4.50 10.39
C GLN A 369 12.33 -3.48 9.53
N ARG A 370 11.72 -2.47 10.16
CA ARG A 370 11.03 -1.37 9.46
C ARG A 370 11.97 -0.60 8.54
N ALA A 371 13.15 -0.23 9.03
CA ALA A 371 14.13 0.51 8.24
C ALA A 371 14.58 -0.28 6.99
N ALA A 372 14.87 -1.58 7.16
CA ALA A 372 15.24 -2.47 6.08
C ALA A 372 14.12 -2.59 5.02
N GLN A 373 12.87 -2.81 5.45
CA GLN A 373 11.73 -2.90 4.54
C GLN A 373 11.50 -1.59 3.76
N LEU A 374 11.57 -0.43 4.41
CA LEU A 374 11.39 0.86 3.75
C LEU A 374 12.46 1.11 2.68
N GLN A 375 13.72 0.83 3.00
CA GLN A 375 14.83 0.98 2.05
C GLN A 375 14.67 0.04 0.85
N GLN A 376 14.39 -1.24 1.10
CA GLN A 376 14.21 -2.24 0.04
C GLN A 376 12.97 -1.95 -0.80
N ARG A 377 11.88 -1.47 -0.20
CA ARG A 377 10.66 -1.05 -0.91
C ARG A 377 11.00 0.04 -1.93
N HIS A 378 11.71 1.08 -1.49
CA HIS A 378 12.08 2.18 -2.37
C HIS A 378 12.94 1.69 -3.56
N LEU A 379 13.94 0.84 -3.29
CA LEU A 379 14.78 0.25 -4.34
C LEU A 379 13.98 -0.62 -5.32
N ALA A 380 13.07 -1.46 -4.81
CA ALA A 380 12.23 -2.32 -5.64
C ALA A 380 11.35 -1.52 -6.62
N LEU A 381 10.73 -0.45 -6.12
CA LEU A 381 9.88 0.43 -6.93
C LEU A 381 10.71 1.27 -7.92
N LEU A 382 11.86 1.80 -7.50
CA LEU A 382 12.77 2.51 -8.41
C LEU A 382 13.23 1.63 -9.57
N PHE A 383 13.67 0.40 -9.30
CA PHE A 383 14.05 -0.52 -10.36
C PHE A 383 12.89 -0.87 -11.30
N ALA A 384 11.66 -0.98 -10.77
CA ALA A 384 10.48 -1.21 -11.60
C ALA A 384 10.18 -0.02 -12.53
N HIS A 385 10.25 1.21 -12.02
CA HIS A 385 10.09 2.42 -12.83
C HIS A 385 11.19 2.61 -13.88
N MET A 386 12.41 2.19 -13.59
CA MET A 386 13.53 2.24 -14.54
C MET A 386 13.49 1.12 -15.60
N GLY A 387 12.60 0.13 -15.47
CA GLY A 387 12.49 -1.00 -16.40
C GLY A 387 13.50 -2.12 -16.15
N TYR A 388 13.92 -2.33 -14.90
CA TYR A 388 14.81 -3.43 -14.48
C TYR A 388 14.04 -4.48 -13.64
N PRO A 389 13.21 -5.33 -14.28
CA PRO A 389 12.31 -6.25 -13.56
C PRO A 389 13.05 -7.24 -12.65
N GLU A 390 14.17 -7.82 -13.11
CA GLU A 390 14.95 -8.76 -12.31
C GLU A 390 15.61 -8.12 -11.08
N ALA A 391 16.00 -6.86 -11.16
CA ALA A 391 16.52 -6.13 -10.00
C ALA A 391 15.38 -5.79 -9.02
N SER A 392 14.22 -5.35 -9.56
CA SER A 392 13.02 -5.07 -8.77
C SER A 392 12.55 -6.30 -7.98
N ARG A 393 12.39 -7.45 -8.65
CA ARG A 393 11.96 -8.71 -8.03
C ARG A 393 12.90 -9.19 -6.94
N ARG A 394 14.23 -9.06 -7.12
CA ARG A 394 15.21 -9.41 -6.08
C ARG A 394 15.04 -8.57 -4.82
N GLN A 395 14.82 -7.26 -4.98
CA GLN A 395 14.59 -6.37 -3.82
C GLN A 395 13.23 -6.64 -3.17
N ALA A 396 12.18 -6.85 -3.97
CA ALA A 396 10.84 -7.15 -3.46
C ALA A 396 10.79 -8.50 -2.73
N ALA A 397 11.50 -9.53 -3.19
CA ALA A 397 11.56 -10.84 -2.56
C ALA A 397 12.21 -10.84 -1.17
N ALA A 398 12.99 -9.81 -0.83
CA ALA A 398 13.56 -9.64 0.50
C ALA A 398 12.52 -9.15 1.52
N ILE A 399 11.36 -8.65 1.07
CA ILE A 399 10.29 -8.15 1.93
C ILE A 399 9.17 -9.19 1.97
N PRO A 400 8.77 -9.66 3.16
CA PRO A 400 7.71 -10.66 3.30
C PRO A 400 6.30 -10.18 2.89
N ALA A 401 6.05 -8.87 2.95
CA ALA A 401 4.74 -8.27 2.68
C ALA A 401 4.29 -8.43 1.22
N ALA A 402 3.04 -8.84 1.02
CA ALA A 402 2.47 -9.04 -0.32
C ALA A 402 2.30 -7.74 -1.12
N SER A 403 2.06 -6.61 -0.45
CA SER A 403 1.81 -5.30 -1.07
C SER A 403 2.95 -4.89 -2.01
N ILE A 404 4.18 -4.85 -1.52
CA ILE A 404 5.34 -4.45 -2.33
C ILE A 404 5.61 -5.43 -3.48
N ARG A 405 5.43 -6.73 -3.26
CA ARG A 405 5.61 -7.75 -4.30
C ARG A 405 4.63 -7.52 -5.45
N LEU A 406 3.34 -7.35 -5.15
CA LEU A 406 2.32 -7.09 -6.17
C LEU A 406 2.49 -5.73 -6.84
N THR A 407 2.71 -4.66 -6.08
CA THR A 407 2.95 -3.31 -6.63
C THR A 407 4.16 -3.29 -7.55
N SER A 408 5.29 -3.86 -7.12
CA SER A 408 6.51 -3.92 -7.95
C SER A 408 6.26 -4.69 -9.26
N GLU A 409 5.48 -5.77 -9.20
CA GLU A 409 5.24 -6.63 -10.34
C GLU A 409 4.20 -6.05 -11.33
N ILE A 410 3.25 -5.25 -10.82
CA ILE A 410 2.38 -4.38 -11.62
C ILE A 410 3.21 -3.34 -12.37
N LEU A 411 4.06 -2.59 -11.64
CA LEU A 411 4.91 -1.56 -12.24
C LEU A 411 5.89 -2.14 -13.26
N ASN A 412 6.50 -3.30 -12.98
CA ASN A 412 7.38 -3.99 -13.91
C ASN A 412 6.68 -4.26 -15.24
N ARG A 413 5.44 -4.76 -15.23
CA ARG A 413 4.66 -5.03 -16.44
C ARG A 413 4.26 -3.75 -17.17
N LEU A 414 3.84 -2.73 -16.44
CA LEU A 414 3.47 -1.43 -17.02
C LEU A 414 4.67 -0.81 -17.75
N THR A 415 5.83 -0.71 -17.10
CA THR A 415 7.06 -0.17 -17.70
C THR A 415 7.54 -1.03 -18.87
N THR A 416 7.47 -2.37 -18.75
CA THR A 416 7.84 -3.29 -19.84
C THR A 416 6.92 -3.10 -21.04
N GLY A 417 5.61 -3.03 -20.83
CA GLY A 417 4.62 -2.78 -21.86
C GLY A 417 4.85 -1.45 -22.57
N GLN A 418 5.12 -0.37 -21.82
CA GLN A 418 5.48 0.92 -22.40
C GLN A 418 6.75 0.85 -23.27
N GLY A 419 7.76 0.09 -22.83
CA GLY A 419 8.98 -0.16 -23.59
C GLY A 419 8.73 -0.93 -24.90
N LEU A 420 7.89 -1.97 -24.86
CA LEU A 420 7.52 -2.76 -26.04
C LEU A 420 6.72 -1.93 -27.06
N VAL A 421 5.75 -1.14 -26.61
CA VAL A 421 5.01 -0.21 -27.49
C VAL A 421 5.95 0.83 -28.08
N SER A 422 6.95 1.31 -27.33
CA SER A 422 7.94 2.25 -27.85
C SER A 422 8.85 1.66 -28.93
N ARG A 423 8.99 0.33 -28.99
CA ARG A 423 9.72 -0.41 -30.02
C ARG A 423 8.82 -0.83 -31.20
N GLY A 424 7.55 -0.41 -31.21
CA GLY A 424 6.59 -0.78 -32.25
C GLY A 424 6.14 -2.24 -32.17
N GLN A 425 6.17 -2.86 -30.98
CA GLN A 425 5.77 -4.27 -30.76
C GLN A 425 4.47 -4.38 -29.94
N PRO A 426 3.33 -3.85 -30.42
CA PRO A 426 2.09 -3.81 -29.64
C PRO A 426 1.53 -5.22 -29.35
N ALA A 427 1.71 -6.18 -30.25
CA ALA A 427 1.25 -7.56 -30.04
C ALA A 427 1.95 -8.28 -28.87
N GLN A 428 3.22 -7.95 -28.58
CA GLN A 428 3.93 -8.52 -27.41
C GLN A 428 3.56 -7.82 -26.10
N ALA A 429 3.12 -6.56 -26.18
CA ALA A 429 2.70 -5.80 -25.00
C ALA A 429 1.26 -6.12 -24.57
N ALA A 430 0.39 -6.54 -25.50
CA ALA A 430 -1.02 -6.76 -25.25
C ALA A 430 -1.32 -7.78 -24.14
N PRO A 431 -0.62 -8.93 -24.05
CA PRO A 431 -0.83 -9.90 -22.97
C PRO A 431 -0.51 -9.35 -21.57
N LEU A 432 0.32 -8.31 -21.46
CA LEU A 432 0.68 -7.72 -20.16
C LEU A 432 -0.49 -6.97 -19.51
N LEU A 433 -1.45 -6.48 -20.29
CA LEU A 433 -2.61 -5.73 -19.80
C LEU A 433 -3.52 -6.59 -18.89
N PRO A 434 -4.03 -7.76 -19.32
CA PRO A 434 -4.83 -8.62 -18.45
C PRO A 434 -4.02 -9.17 -17.26
N GLU A 435 -2.71 -9.38 -17.40
CA GLU A 435 -1.86 -9.76 -16.26
C GLU A 435 -1.78 -8.65 -15.20
N VAL A 436 -1.70 -7.37 -15.60
CA VAL A 436 -1.76 -6.24 -14.66
C VAL A 436 -3.13 -6.14 -14.01
N GLU A 437 -4.22 -6.30 -14.78
CA GLU A 437 -5.58 -6.32 -14.22
C GLU A 437 -5.77 -7.44 -13.18
N ASP A 438 -5.27 -8.65 -13.46
CA ASP A 438 -5.29 -9.78 -12.53
C ASP A 438 -4.53 -9.46 -11.24
N LEU A 439 -3.31 -8.92 -11.34
CA LEU A 439 -2.50 -8.53 -10.19
C LEU A 439 -3.18 -7.45 -9.33
N VAL A 440 -3.81 -6.45 -9.95
CA VAL A 440 -4.57 -5.42 -9.23
C VAL A 440 -5.76 -6.05 -8.50
N ARG A 441 -6.54 -6.91 -9.16
CA ARG A 441 -7.70 -7.59 -8.57
C ARG A 441 -7.30 -8.50 -7.42
N ARG A 442 -6.26 -9.30 -7.59
CA ARG A 442 -5.71 -10.16 -6.54
C ARG A 442 -5.15 -9.34 -5.38
N GLY A 443 -4.45 -8.25 -5.66
CA GLY A 443 -3.95 -7.34 -4.65
C GLY A 443 -5.06 -6.76 -3.78
N ILE A 444 -6.19 -6.36 -4.39
CA ILE A 444 -7.37 -5.91 -3.66
C ILE A 444 -8.00 -7.08 -2.88
N ALA A 445 -8.19 -8.24 -3.53
CA ALA A 445 -8.87 -9.39 -2.94
C ALA A 445 -8.15 -9.97 -1.72
N CYS A 446 -6.81 -9.88 -1.65
CA CYS A 446 -6.02 -10.31 -0.50
C CYS A 446 -5.65 -9.18 0.48
N GLY A 447 -6.12 -7.94 0.25
CA GLY A 447 -5.88 -6.79 1.12
C GLY A 447 -4.49 -6.18 1.03
N ALA A 448 -3.67 -6.64 0.09
CA ALA A 448 -2.35 -6.09 -0.19
C ALA A 448 -2.42 -4.70 -0.86
N LEU A 449 -3.45 -4.47 -1.67
CA LEU A 449 -3.87 -3.17 -2.19
C LEU A 449 -5.15 -2.73 -1.46
N PRO A 450 -5.41 -1.43 -1.31
CA PRO A 450 -6.57 -0.95 -0.58
C PRO A 450 -7.86 -1.26 -1.33
N ASP A 451 -8.93 -1.48 -0.57
CA ASP A 451 -10.28 -1.63 -1.11
C ASP A 451 -10.77 -0.30 -1.69
N PRO A 452 -11.02 -0.20 -3.00
CA PRO A 452 -11.39 1.06 -3.64
C PRO A 452 -12.75 1.60 -3.16
N TRP A 453 -13.62 0.77 -2.55
CA TRP A 453 -14.85 1.26 -1.92
C TRP A 453 -14.60 2.21 -0.75
N ASN A 454 -13.41 2.17 -0.14
CA ASN A 454 -13.03 3.10 0.94
C ASN A 454 -12.90 4.55 0.45
N LEU A 455 -12.80 4.78 -0.87
CA LEU A 455 -12.84 6.11 -1.47
C LEU A 455 -14.13 6.83 -1.09
N LEU A 456 -15.28 6.23 -1.39
CA LEU A 456 -16.59 6.79 -1.06
C LEU A 456 -16.95 6.59 0.41
N GLY A 457 -16.67 5.40 0.97
CA GLY A 457 -17.11 5.05 2.31
C GLY A 457 -16.40 5.82 3.43
N PHE A 458 -15.13 6.19 3.23
CA PHE A 458 -14.32 6.86 4.24
C PHE A 458 -13.62 8.11 3.69
N GLN A 459 -13.99 8.61 2.51
CA GLN A 459 -13.41 9.82 1.91
C GLN A 459 -11.88 9.73 1.75
N GLY A 460 -11.37 8.52 1.47
CA GLY A 460 -9.92 8.26 1.37
C GLY A 460 -9.18 8.15 2.71
N LEU A 461 -9.90 8.14 3.83
CA LEU A 461 -9.35 7.91 5.16
C LEU A 461 -9.42 6.42 5.56
N PHE A 462 -8.63 6.07 6.56
CA PHE A 462 -8.60 4.76 7.22
C PHE A 462 -8.93 4.95 8.70
N PRO A 463 -10.12 4.51 9.16
CA PRO A 463 -10.49 4.55 10.57
C PRO A 463 -9.64 3.61 11.45
N LEU A 464 -8.99 4.15 12.48
CA LEU A 464 -8.20 3.36 13.45
C LEU A 464 -9.03 2.91 14.67
N SER A 465 -10.11 3.63 14.96
CA SER A 465 -11.07 3.34 16.02
C SER A 465 -12.49 3.74 15.56
N PRO A 466 -13.54 3.43 16.36
CA PRO A 466 -14.89 3.94 16.10
C PRO A 466 -15.01 5.46 16.17
N ALA A 467 -14.09 6.16 16.85
CA ALA A 467 -14.09 7.61 16.93
C ALA A 467 -13.61 8.21 15.61
N ARG A 468 -14.38 9.16 15.06
CA ARG A 468 -14.10 9.75 13.74
C ARG A 468 -12.76 10.47 13.68
N GLU A 469 -12.37 11.11 14.78
CA GLU A 469 -11.08 11.81 14.92
C GLU A 469 -9.87 10.87 14.81
N ASP A 470 -10.05 9.58 15.10
CA ASP A 470 -8.99 8.56 15.02
C ASP A 470 -8.83 7.99 13.60
N SER A 471 -8.92 8.85 12.58
CA SER A 471 -8.77 8.45 11.17
C SER A 471 -7.50 9.02 10.54
N VAL A 472 -6.83 8.23 9.71
CA VAL A 472 -5.61 8.66 9.00
C VAL A 472 -5.78 8.56 7.49
N ARG A 473 -5.08 9.39 6.72
CA ARG A 473 -5.11 9.31 5.25
C ARG A 473 -4.56 7.96 4.76
N ASP A 474 -5.29 7.24 3.92
CA ASP A 474 -4.79 6.00 3.31
C ASP A 474 -4.01 6.30 2.03
N LEU A 475 -2.70 6.51 2.18
CA LEU A 475 -1.80 6.81 1.06
C LEU A 475 -1.78 5.72 -0.03
N ARG A 476 -2.21 4.49 0.29
CA ARG A 476 -2.23 3.40 -0.70
C ARG A 476 -3.31 3.62 -1.75
N LEU A 477 -4.37 4.39 -1.44
CA LEU A 477 -5.42 4.71 -2.41
C LEU A 477 -4.86 5.59 -3.54
N ASP A 478 -3.99 6.55 -3.19
CA ASP A 478 -3.27 7.36 -4.17
C ASP A 478 -2.37 6.47 -5.04
N GLU A 479 -1.63 5.53 -4.45
CA GLU A 479 -0.80 4.56 -5.19
C GLU A 479 -1.66 3.69 -6.15
N LEU A 480 -2.83 3.23 -5.70
CA LEU A 480 -3.76 2.46 -6.53
C LEU A 480 -4.27 3.26 -7.72
N ILE A 481 -4.65 4.52 -7.51
CA ILE A 481 -5.13 5.41 -8.57
C ILE A 481 -4.02 5.64 -9.60
N LEU A 482 -2.77 5.88 -9.15
CA LEU A 482 -1.62 6.04 -10.04
C LEU A 482 -1.35 4.78 -10.88
N MET A 483 -1.45 3.59 -10.29
CA MET A 483 -1.30 2.32 -11.03
C MET A 483 -2.38 2.16 -12.09
N LEU A 484 -3.64 2.50 -11.78
CA LEU A 484 -4.73 2.44 -12.73
C LEU A 484 -4.63 3.49 -13.83
N GLU A 485 -4.21 4.71 -13.49
CA GLU A 485 -3.92 5.75 -14.47
C GLU A 485 -2.83 5.31 -15.45
N ALA A 486 -1.75 4.69 -14.96
CA ALA A 486 -0.70 4.12 -15.78
C ALA A 486 -1.21 2.95 -16.66
N LEU A 487 -2.10 2.10 -16.15
CA LEU A 487 -2.75 1.04 -16.91
C LEU A 487 -3.63 1.59 -18.04
N PHE A 488 -4.49 2.57 -17.76
CA PHE A 488 -5.25 3.30 -18.79
C PHE A 488 -4.31 4.02 -19.78
N GLY A 489 -3.16 4.50 -19.32
CA GLY A 489 -2.09 5.05 -20.14
C GLY A 489 -1.55 4.03 -21.14
N LEU A 490 -1.21 2.82 -20.67
CA LEU A 490 -0.69 1.74 -21.49
C LEU A 490 -1.72 1.25 -22.51
N TYR A 491 -2.99 1.05 -22.11
CA TYR A 491 -4.09 0.72 -23.03
C TYR A 491 -4.18 1.73 -24.17
N ALA A 492 -4.19 3.02 -23.86
CA ALA A 492 -4.31 4.08 -24.86
C ALA A 492 -3.12 4.11 -25.82
N ARG A 493 -1.90 3.92 -25.31
CA ARG A 493 -0.69 3.83 -26.13
C ARG A 493 -0.72 2.62 -27.07
N LEU A 494 -1.14 1.47 -26.56
CA LEU A 494 -1.16 0.23 -27.32
C LEU A 494 -2.24 0.26 -28.41
N LEU A 495 -3.44 0.77 -28.09
CA LEU A 495 -4.50 1.03 -29.07
C LEU A 495 -4.05 2.00 -30.17
N SER A 496 -3.36 3.08 -29.80
CA SER A 496 -2.87 4.07 -30.76
C SER A 496 -1.83 3.48 -31.71
N GLU A 497 -0.85 2.74 -31.17
CA GLU A 497 0.19 2.11 -31.98
C GLU A 497 -0.38 1.00 -32.88
N ALA A 498 -1.28 0.16 -32.36
CA ALA A 498 -1.96 -0.87 -33.16
C ALA A 498 -2.78 -0.27 -34.31
N ALA A 499 -3.53 0.80 -34.03
CA ALA A 499 -4.31 1.54 -35.03
C ALA A 499 -3.40 2.15 -36.11
N ALA A 500 -2.28 2.76 -35.71
CA ALA A 500 -1.32 3.35 -36.64
C ALA A 500 -0.58 2.31 -37.51
N GLN A 501 -0.41 1.08 -37.00
CA GLN A 501 0.15 -0.05 -37.74
C GLN A 501 -0.88 -0.75 -38.63
N GLY A 502 -2.18 -0.50 -38.46
CA GLY A 502 -3.25 -1.16 -39.22
C GLY A 502 -3.68 -2.52 -38.65
N GLU A 503 -3.28 -2.85 -37.42
CA GLU A 503 -3.60 -4.10 -36.72
C GLU A 503 -5.04 -4.10 -36.20
N LYS A 504 -6.01 -4.23 -37.12
CA LYS A 504 -7.44 -4.12 -36.80
C LYS A 504 -7.94 -5.15 -35.79
N SER A 505 -7.43 -6.38 -35.85
CA SER A 505 -7.80 -7.45 -34.91
C SER A 505 -7.44 -7.07 -33.48
N LEU A 506 -6.21 -6.57 -33.28
CA LEU A 506 -5.72 -6.16 -31.98
C LEU A 506 -6.52 -4.97 -31.40
N VAL A 507 -6.87 -3.99 -32.24
CA VAL A 507 -7.74 -2.87 -31.83
C VAL A 507 -9.13 -3.37 -31.40
N GLN A 508 -9.71 -4.31 -32.15
CA GLN A 508 -11.03 -4.89 -31.83
C GLN A 508 -11.04 -5.72 -30.54
N GLU A 509 -9.91 -6.34 -30.19
CA GLU A 509 -9.73 -7.09 -28.95
C GLU A 509 -9.60 -6.18 -27.72
N LEU A 510 -8.84 -5.09 -27.83
CA LEU A 510 -8.50 -4.22 -26.70
C LEU A 510 -9.60 -3.25 -26.28
N GLN A 511 -10.45 -2.80 -27.22
CA GLN A 511 -11.52 -1.85 -26.91
C GLN A 511 -12.54 -2.39 -25.90
N PRO A 512 -13.09 -3.62 -26.04
CA PRO A 512 -13.98 -4.21 -25.04
C PRO A 512 -13.32 -4.33 -23.66
N GLU A 513 -12.05 -4.73 -23.61
CA GLU A 513 -11.30 -4.89 -22.36
C GLU A 513 -11.13 -3.54 -21.65
N LEU A 514 -10.74 -2.48 -22.37
CA LEU A 514 -10.64 -1.12 -21.84
C LEU A 514 -11.99 -0.62 -21.30
N ARG A 515 -13.10 -0.87 -22.00
CA ARG A 515 -14.45 -0.51 -21.52
C ARG A 515 -14.84 -1.26 -20.26
N ARG A 516 -14.49 -2.55 -20.16
CA ARG A 516 -14.73 -3.37 -18.96
C ARG A 516 -13.96 -2.81 -17.77
N LEU A 517 -12.69 -2.45 -17.97
CA LEU A 517 -11.86 -1.83 -16.94
C LEU A 517 -12.43 -0.48 -16.50
N SER A 518 -12.83 0.40 -17.45
CA SER A 518 -13.43 1.70 -17.11
C SER A 518 -14.72 1.56 -16.33
N ALA A 519 -15.61 0.65 -16.75
CA ALA A 519 -16.88 0.41 -16.07
C ALA A 519 -16.68 -0.18 -14.67
N TRP A 520 -15.65 -1.02 -14.49
CA TRP A 520 -15.29 -1.53 -13.16
C TRP A 520 -14.79 -0.42 -12.24
N TRP A 521 -13.89 0.45 -12.71
CA TRP A 521 -13.30 1.52 -11.90
C TRP A 521 -14.31 2.62 -11.52
N ASP A 522 -15.14 3.05 -12.46
CA ASP A 522 -16.05 4.19 -12.26
C ASP A 522 -17.10 3.94 -11.16
N ARG A 523 -17.31 2.69 -10.76
CA ARG A 523 -18.18 2.32 -9.62
C ARG A 523 -17.69 2.84 -8.27
N PHE A 524 -16.39 3.13 -8.13
CA PHE A 524 -15.78 3.49 -6.85
C PHE A 524 -15.73 5.00 -6.60
N GLY A 525 -16.20 5.82 -7.53
CA GLY A 525 -16.46 7.25 -7.28
C GLY A 525 -15.24 8.11 -6.95
N SER A 526 -14.07 7.83 -7.53
CA SER A 526 -12.83 8.62 -7.35
C SER A 526 -12.92 10.09 -7.76
N VAL A 527 -14.02 10.50 -8.41
CA VAL A 527 -14.27 11.90 -8.83
C VAL A 527 -15.15 12.68 -7.87
N GLU A 528 -15.80 11.99 -6.92
CA GLU A 528 -16.79 12.58 -5.99
C GLU A 528 -16.13 13.10 -4.70
N VAL A 529 -14.84 12.82 -4.50
CA VAL A 529 -14.09 13.16 -3.27
C VAL A 529 -13.04 14.22 -3.61
N SER A 530 -13.09 15.38 -2.96
CA SER A 530 -12.21 16.53 -3.26
C SER A 530 -10.74 16.25 -2.98
N ASP A 531 -10.44 15.49 -1.92
CA ASP A 531 -9.08 15.34 -1.38
C ASP A 531 -8.34 14.10 -1.93
N VAL A 532 -8.92 13.48 -2.96
CA VAL A 532 -8.38 12.30 -3.66
C VAL A 532 -8.09 12.65 -5.12
N ARG A 533 -7.04 12.04 -5.68
CA ARG A 533 -6.71 12.18 -7.10
C ARG A 533 -7.89 11.74 -7.98
N ARG A 534 -8.36 12.66 -8.84
CA ARG A 534 -9.43 12.41 -9.79
C ARG A 534 -8.97 11.48 -10.92
N LEU A 535 -9.67 10.36 -11.10
CA LEU A 535 -9.52 9.46 -12.25
C LEU A 535 -10.91 9.00 -12.72
N LEU A 536 -11.27 9.31 -13.96
CA LEU A 536 -12.53 8.88 -14.57
C LEU A 536 -12.24 7.91 -15.73
N GLY A 537 -12.55 6.64 -15.52
CA GLY A 537 -12.27 5.55 -16.45
C GLY A 537 -12.96 5.74 -17.79
N ARG A 538 -14.26 6.10 -17.81
CA ARG A 538 -15.01 6.35 -19.07
C ARG A 538 -14.41 7.46 -19.91
N GLU A 539 -13.87 8.50 -19.28
CA GLU A 539 -13.21 9.62 -19.97
C GLU A 539 -11.88 9.15 -20.58
N ALA A 540 -11.08 8.41 -19.81
CA ALA A 540 -9.83 7.82 -20.28
C ALA A 540 -10.06 6.84 -21.45
N ALA A 541 -11.12 6.01 -21.38
CA ALA A 541 -11.49 5.07 -22.42
C ALA A 541 -12.00 5.77 -23.69
N ALA A 542 -12.94 6.71 -23.56
CA ALA A 542 -13.48 7.47 -24.68
C ALA A 542 -12.38 8.23 -25.43
N SER A 543 -11.46 8.85 -24.69
CA SER A 543 -10.31 9.55 -25.26
C SER A 543 -9.39 8.61 -26.04
N ALA A 544 -9.05 7.44 -25.47
CA ALA A 544 -8.21 6.45 -26.15
C ALA A 544 -8.86 5.88 -27.42
N GLU A 545 -10.16 5.59 -27.37
CA GLU A 545 -10.91 5.09 -28.52
C GLU A 545 -11.02 6.13 -29.63
N GLY A 546 -11.23 7.41 -29.30
CA GLY A 546 -11.24 8.51 -30.27
C GLY A 546 -9.93 8.61 -31.03
N VAL A 547 -8.80 8.59 -30.31
CA VAL A 547 -7.47 8.58 -30.92
C VAL A 547 -7.25 7.37 -31.82
N ALA A 548 -7.61 6.17 -31.35
CA ALA A 548 -7.45 4.95 -32.14
C ALA A 548 -8.30 4.94 -33.41
N ARG A 549 -9.54 5.46 -33.36
CA ARG A 549 -10.39 5.62 -34.56
C ARG A 549 -9.76 6.56 -35.57
N ALA A 550 -9.33 7.75 -35.14
CA ALA A 550 -8.69 8.72 -36.02
C ALA A 550 -7.41 8.14 -36.67
N LEU A 551 -6.57 7.44 -35.91
CA LEU A 551 -5.36 6.79 -36.44
C LEU A 551 -5.67 5.65 -37.42
N THR A 552 -6.73 4.89 -37.17
CA THR A 552 -7.18 3.83 -38.10
C THR A 552 -7.62 4.44 -39.44
N LEU A 553 -8.42 5.51 -39.41
CA LEU A 553 -8.85 6.22 -40.62
C LEU A 553 -7.68 6.84 -41.37
N TRP A 554 -6.71 7.41 -40.64
CA TRP A 554 -5.48 7.95 -41.22
C TRP A 554 -4.65 6.87 -41.89
N HIS A 555 -4.54 5.68 -41.27
CA HIS A 555 -3.87 4.53 -41.85
C HIS A 555 -4.57 4.04 -43.13
N GLU A 556 -5.90 3.90 -43.11
CA GLU A 556 -6.71 3.47 -44.27
C GLU A 556 -6.60 4.43 -45.46
N ARG A 557 -6.34 5.71 -45.22
CA ARG A 557 -6.05 6.72 -46.25
C ARG A 557 -4.61 6.66 -46.79
N GLY A 558 -3.85 5.64 -46.42
CA GLY A 558 -2.49 5.41 -46.92
C GLY A 558 -1.41 6.25 -46.23
N GLN A 559 -1.68 6.78 -45.02
CA GLN A 559 -0.71 7.57 -44.24
C GLN A 559 -0.13 8.76 -45.02
N ALA A 560 -0.96 9.44 -45.81
CA ALA A 560 -0.52 10.57 -46.62
C ALA A 560 0.14 11.64 -45.73
N ALA A 561 1.45 11.83 -45.89
CA ALA A 561 2.23 12.76 -45.09
C ALA A 561 1.74 14.21 -45.32
N GLY A 562 1.42 14.91 -44.24
CA GLY A 562 0.97 16.30 -44.29
C GLY A 562 -0.49 16.49 -44.71
N ASP A 563 -1.38 15.50 -44.53
CA ASP A 563 -2.83 15.67 -44.69
C ASP A 563 -3.43 16.52 -43.55
N LEU A 564 -3.15 17.82 -43.60
CA LEU A 564 -3.63 18.80 -42.61
C LEU A 564 -5.15 18.96 -42.65
N ALA A 565 -5.79 18.69 -43.79
CA ALA A 565 -7.24 18.77 -43.92
C ALA A 565 -7.93 17.65 -43.15
N PHE A 566 -7.40 16.43 -43.22
CA PHE A 566 -7.86 15.30 -42.41
C PHE A 566 -7.75 15.59 -40.92
N TRP A 567 -6.55 16.00 -40.46
CA TRP A 567 -6.35 16.26 -39.03
C TRP A 567 -7.26 17.37 -38.55
N ARG A 568 -7.40 18.48 -39.29
CA ARG A 568 -8.29 19.58 -38.93
C ARG A 568 -9.76 19.17 -38.71
N GLN A 569 -10.25 18.15 -39.41
CA GLN A 569 -11.60 17.62 -39.20
C GLN A 569 -11.74 16.82 -37.89
N HIS A 570 -10.67 16.17 -37.43
CA HIS A 570 -10.68 15.30 -36.25
C HIS A 570 -10.10 15.96 -34.99
N LEU A 571 -9.40 17.09 -35.11
CA LEU A 571 -8.86 17.87 -33.98
C LEU A 571 -9.92 18.21 -32.91
N PRO A 572 -11.17 18.58 -33.26
CA PRO A 572 -12.20 18.86 -32.25
C PRO A 572 -12.58 17.65 -31.39
N GLU A 573 -12.20 16.42 -31.75
CA GLU A 573 -12.46 15.22 -30.93
C GLU A 573 -11.45 15.05 -29.77
N PHE A 574 -10.36 15.83 -29.76
CA PHE A 574 -9.27 15.69 -28.80
C PHE A 574 -9.34 16.74 -27.69
N HIS A 575 -10.05 16.40 -26.60
CA HIS A 575 -10.26 17.31 -25.45
C HIS A 575 -9.29 17.10 -24.29
N SER A 576 -8.23 16.30 -24.45
CA SER A 576 -7.29 16.00 -23.37
C SER A 576 -5.83 16.11 -23.80
N PRO A 577 -4.91 16.49 -22.87
CA PRO A 577 -3.46 16.50 -23.13
C PRO A 577 -2.97 15.15 -23.63
N LYS A 578 -3.51 14.07 -23.05
CA LYS A 578 -3.22 12.69 -23.39
C LYS A 578 -3.55 12.38 -24.85
N ALA A 579 -4.74 12.76 -25.34
CA ALA A 579 -5.15 12.49 -26.72
C ALA A 579 -4.21 13.16 -27.73
N LEU A 580 -3.96 14.46 -27.55
CA LEU A 580 -3.08 15.25 -28.41
C LEU A 580 -1.64 14.72 -28.38
N ALA A 581 -1.14 14.36 -27.19
CA ALA A 581 0.19 13.81 -27.03
C ALA A 581 0.36 12.45 -27.73
N LEU A 582 -0.64 11.55 -27.65
CA LEU A 582 -0.60 10.23 -28.30
C LEU A 582 -0.58 10.35 -29.83
N VAL A 583 -1.43 11.21 -30.40
CA VAL A 583 -1.43 11.46 -31.85
C VAL A 583 -0.10 12.10 -32.28
N CYS A 584 0.38 13.11 -31.54
CA CYS A 584 1.64 13.78 -31.85
C CYS A 584 2.84 12.83 -31.77
N ASP A 585 2.93 11.99 -30.73
CA ASP A 585 3.99 10.98 -30.61
C ASP A 585 3.98 10.01 -31.80
N THR A 586 2.77 9.58 -32.21
CA THR A 586 2.60 8.68 -33.36
C THR A 586 3.06 9.35 -34.67
N LEU A 587 2.65 10.60 -34.92
CA LEU A 587 3.06 11.36 -36.10
C LEU A 587 4.58 11.58 -36.15
N LEU A 588 5.20 11.90 -35.00
CA LEU A 588 6.64 12.04 -34.87
C LEU A 588 7.40 10.75 -35.20
N ARG A 589 6.90 9.59 -34.74
CA ARG A 589 7.50 8.28 -35.04
C ARG A 589 7.39 7.91 -36.52
N LYS A 590 6.27 8.27 -37.16
CA LYS A 590 6.05 8.07 -38.61
C LYS A 590 6.72 9.16 -39.47
N GLN A 591 7.50 10.05 -38.87
CA GLN A 591 8.23 11.13 -39.52
C GLN A 591 7.33 12.15 -40.26
N ASP A 592 6.04 12.24 -39.90
CA ASP A 592 5.15 13.30 -40.39
C ASP A 592 5.30 14.56 -39.54
N TYR A 593 6.43 15.24 -39.74
CA TYR A 593 6.77 16.44 -38.98
C TYR A 593 5.82 17.61 -39.25
N ARG A 594 5.18 17.66 -40.43
CA ARG A 594 4.24 18.76 -40.76
C ARG A 594 2.95 18.62 -39.98
N ALA A 595 2.36 17.42 -39.96
CA ALA A 595 1.17 17.16 -39.15
C ALA A 595 1.46 17.27 -37.65
N ALA A 596 2.61 16.76 -37.19
CA ALA A 596 3.01 16.88 -35.79
C ALA A 596 3.17 18.35 -35.36
N MET A 597 3.79 19.19 -36.20
CA MET A 597 3.90 20.63 -35.96
C MET A 597 2.52 21.29 -35.86
N ALA A 598 1.62 21.02 -36.81
CA ALA A 598 0.29 21.60 -36.81
C ALA A 598 -0.52 21.21 -35.55
N LEU A 599 -0.39 19.96 -35.10
CA LEU A 599 -1.03 19.47 -33.89
C LEU A 599 -0.47 20.13 -32.62
N LEU A 600 0.85 20.33 -32.54
CA LEU A 600 1.48 21.07 -31.45
C LEU A 600 0.97 22.51 -31.39
N ILE A 601 0.90 23.20 -32.53
CA ILE A 601 0.39 24.57 -32.59
C ILE A 601 -1.10 24.62 -32.22
N TYR A 602 -1.90 23.66 -32.68
CA TYR A 602 -3.29 23.55 -32.27
C TYR A 602 -3.45 23.37 -30.76
N TRP A 603 -2.66 22.47 -30.15
CA TRP A 603 -2.70 22.27 -28.70
C TRP A 603 -2.33 23.55 -27.95
N LEU A 604 -1.29 24.26 -28.40
CA LEU A 604 -0.92 25.54 -27.80
C LEU A 604 -2.05 26.57 -27.87
N GLY A 605 -2.75 26.67 -29.01
CA GLY A 605 -3.91 27.56 -29.17
C GLY A 605 -5.17 27.10 -28.41
N GLN A 606 -5.14 25.96 -27.71
CA GLN A 606 -6.22 25.47 -26.86
C GLN A 606 -5.77 25.36 -25.39
N VAL A 607 -4.71 26.08 -25.00
CA VAL A 607 -4.09 25.96 -23.67
C VAL A 607 -5.04 26.25 -22.51
N GLU A 608 -6.02 27.14 -22.72
CA GLU A 608 -7.05 27.45 -21.71
C GLU A 608 -7.99 26.28 -21.45
N GLN A 609 -8.31 25.49 -22.49
CA GLN A 609 -9.19 24.33 -22.37
C GLN A 609 -8.43 23.04 -22.08
N VAL A 610 -7.20 22.92 -22.61
CA VAL A 610 -6.37 21.73 -22.55
C VAL A 610 -4.96 22.12 -22.08
N PRO A 611 -4.57 21.79 -20.83
CA PRO A 611 -3.28 22.19 -20.30
C PRO A 611 -2.12 21.61 -21.13
N LEU A 612 -1.00 22.31 -21.19
CA LEU A 612 0.19 21.90 -21.97
C LEU A 612 0.89 20.66 -21.40
N GLU A 613 0.57 20.26 -20.18
CA GLU A 613 1.15 19.07 -19.56
C GLU A 613 0.19 18.45 -18.57
N ASN A 614 0.12 17.11 -18.60
CA ASN A 614 -0.46 16.32 -17.54
C ASN A 614 0.32 14.99 -17.41
N GLY A 615 1.02 14.81 -16.30
CA GLY A 615 1.85 13.62 -16.05
C GLY A 615 2.92 13.41 -17.13
N GLU A 616 2.93 12.24 -17.77
CA GLU A 616 3.87 11.89 -18.85
C GLU A 616 3.55 12.56 -20.19
N PHE A 617 2.35 13.13 -20.35
CA PHE A 617 1.88 13.74 -21.59
C PHE A 617 2.21 15.23 -21.59
N SER A 618 3.37 15.58 -22.14
CA SER A 618 3.90 16.95 -22.14
C SER A 618 4.09 17.49 -23.56
N PHE A 619 3.43 18.62 -23.84
CA PHE A 619 3.69 19.44 -25.03
C PHE A 619 5.18 19.79 -25.11
N HIS A 620 5.79 20.17 -23.99
CA HIS A 620 7.18 20.60 -23.94
C HIS A 620 8.14 19.49 -24.39
N ALA A 621 7.92 18.26 -23.92
CA ALA A 621 8.74 17.11 -24.33
C ALA A 621 8.57 16.78 -25.82
N LEU A 622 7.34 16.86 -26.34
CA LEU A 622 7.05 16.58 -27.75
C LEU A 622 7.58 17.67 -28.68
N ALA A 623 7.48 18.94 -28.31
CA ALA A 623 8.05 20.05 -29.05
C ALA A 623 9.59 19.95 -29.12
N LEU A 624 10.25 19.58 -28.02
CA LEU A 624 11.69 19.33 -28.01
C LEU A 624 12.07 18.15 -28.90
N ARG A 625 11.33 17.04 -28.84
CA ARG A 625 11.54 15.88 -29.73
C ARG A 625 11.34 16.24 -31.21
N TRP A 626 10.32 17.04 -31.52
CA TRP A 626 10.09 17.56 -32.87
C TRP A 626 11.28 18.38 -33.34
N MET A 627 11.75 19.34 -32.53
CA MET A 627 12.89 20.20 -32.88
C MET A 627 14.19 19.42 -33.03
N LEU A 628 14.44 18.43 -32.18
CA LEU A 628 15.59 17.53 -32.30
C LEU A 628 15.54 16.75 -33.61
N ALA A 629 14.37 16.24 -34.01
CA ALA A 629 14.21 15.51 -35.26
C ALA A 629 14.48 16.37 -36.50
N GLN A 630 14.24 17.69 -36.42
CA GLN A 630 14.61 18.62 -37.51
C GLN A 630 16.09 19.01 -37.50
N SER A 631 16.72 18.97 -36.33
CA SER A 631 18.07 19.50 -36.10
C SER A 631 19.16 18.42 -36.13
N THR A 632 18.79 17.13 -36.12
CA THR A 632 19.72 15.98 -36.04
C THR A 632 19.49 14.99 -37.18
N GLY A 633 20.51 14.16 -37.47
CA GLY A 633 20.43 13.11 -38.49
C GLY A 633 20.47 13.65 -39.93
N GLU A 634 19.73 12.99 -40.83
CA GLU A 634 19.73 13.28 -42.28
C GLU A 634 19.07 14.63 -42.63
N ARG A 635 18.31 15.23 -41.70
CA ARG A 635 17.63 16.53 -41.90
C ARG A 635 18.48 17.72 -41.46
N THR A 636 19.56 17.49 -40.72
CA THR A 636 20.49 18.52 -40.25
C THR A 636 21.01 19.34 -41.43
N GLY A 637 20.87 20.66 -41.35
CA GLY A 637 21.36 21.53 -42.42
C GLY A 637 20.58 21.44 -43.74
N THR A 638 19.36 20.92 -43.77
CA THR A 638 18.49 20.99 -44.97
C THR A 638 17.68 22.29 -45.02
N ALA A 639 17.40 22.80 -46.23
CA ALA A 639 16.57 23.99 -46.41
C ALA A 639 15.11 23.76 -45.98
N GLU A 640 14.60 22.54 -46.17
CA GLU A 640 13.24 22.18 -45.73
C GLU A 640 13.11 22.16 -44.20
N ALA A 641 14.07 21.56 -43.49
CA ALA A 641 14.07 21.57 -42.03
C ALA A 641 14.18 23.00 -41.48
N TRP A 642 15.04 23.83 -42.08
CA TRP A 642 15.12 25.25 -41.72
C TRP A 642 13.79 25.98 -41.90
N ALA A 643 13.14 25.82 -43.06
CA ALA A 643 11.86 26.47 -43.33
C ALA A 643 10.74 26.03 -42.36
N LEU A 644 10.71 24.74 -41.99
CA LEU A 644 9.76 24.23 -40.99
C LEU A 644 10.08 24.77 -39.59
N THR A 645 11.35 24.81 -39.19
CA THR A 645 11.77 25.36 -37.89
C THR A 645 11.42 26.85 -37.78
N THR A 646 11.66 27.64 -38.84
CA THR A 646 11.27 29.05 -38.86
C THR A 646 9.77 29.22 -38.70
N ARG A 647 8.99 28.48 -39.49
CA ARG A 647 7.54 28.50 -39.43
C ARG A 647 7.00 28.04 -38.07
N PHE A 648 7.64 27.08 -37.44
CA PHE A 648 7.25 26.64 -36.10
C PHE A 648 7.39 27.75 -35.07
N PHE A 649 8.51 28.50 -35.07
CA PHE A 649 8.65 29.65 -34.17
C PHE A 649 7.66 30.77 -34.47
N ASP A 650 7.41 31.09 -35.74
CA ASP A 650 6.41 32.09 -36.11
C ASP A 650 5.01 31.71 -35.60
N TYR A 651 4.66 30.42 -35.67
CA TYR A 651 3.40 29.94 -35.13
C TYR A 651 3.36 29.86 -33.61
N LEU A 652 4.47 29.51 -32.93
CA LEU A 652 4.54 29.57 -31.47
C LEU A 652 4.29 31.01 -30.99
N GLU A 653 4.97 31.98 -31.60
CA GLU A 653 4.81 33.41 -31.28
C GLU A 653 3.37 33.89 -31.50
N ALA A 654 2.72 33.45 -32.59
CA ALA A 654 1.36 33.86 -32.92
C ALA A 654 0.26 33.19 -32.08
N ASN A 655 0.49 31.98 -31.54
CA ASN A 655 -0.53 31.18 -30.86
C ASN A 655 -0.31 31.05 -29.34
N ALA A 656 0.85 31.46 -28.82
CA ALA A 656 1.14 31.36 -27.39
C ALA A 656 0.46 32.43 -26.54
N GLU A 657 -0.06 33.51 -27.14
CA GLU A 657 -0.74 34.61 -26.44
C GLU A 657 0.05 35.04 -25.17
N ASP A 658 -0.55 34.94 -23.98
CA ASP A 658 0.07 35.30 -22.71
C ASP A 658 1.27 34.41 -22.34
N TYR A 659 1.31 33.16 -22.80
CA TYR A 659 2.45 32.26 -22.57
C TYR A 659 3.72 32.74 -23.28
N TRP A 660 3.60 33.55 -24.35
CA TRP A 660 4.77 34.13 -25.01
C TRP A 660 5.45 35.21 -24.17
N GLN A 661 4.70 35.84 -23.28
CA GLN A 661 5.16 36.95 -22.46
C GLN A 661 5.64 36.47 -21.09
N VAL A 662 6.71 37.10 -20.59
CA VAL A 662 7.14 36.90 -19.20
C VAL A 662 6.04 37.42 -18.26
N PRO A 663 5.54 36.61 -17.32
CA PRO A 663 4.53 37.07 -16.37
C PRO A 663 5.05 38.21 -15.49
N VAL A 664 4.14 39.06 -15.02
CA VAL A 664 4.42 40.15 -14.08
C VAL A 664 3.65 39.84 -12.80
N LEU A 665 4.29 40.05 -11.64
CA LEU A 665 3.60 40.01 -10.35
C LEU A 665 2.77 41.28 -10.20
N GLU A 666 1.45 41.12 -10.10
CA GLU A 666 0.57 42.21 -9.68
C GLU A 666 0.80 42.43 -8.18
N THR A 667 1.38 43.56 -7.81
CA THR A 667 1.45 44.02 -6.41
C THR A 667 0.36 45.09 -6.29
N GLU A 668 -0.57 44.95 -5.34
CA GLU A 668 -1.51 46.04 -5.02
C GLU A 668 -0.71 47.33 -4.75
N GLU A 669 -0.90 48.33 -5.61
CA GLU A 669 -0.38 49.67 -5.39
C GLU A 669 -1.14 50.33 -4.22
N ASP A 670 -0.44 50.55 -3.11
CA ASP A 670 -0.62 51.58 -2.07
C ASP A 670 -2.03 52.24 -1.98
N PRO A 671 -2.92 51.82 -1.05
CA PRO A 671 -4.17 52.53 -0.79
C PRO A 671 -3.87 53.83 -0.03
N LYS A 672 -3.49 54.88 -0.75
CA LYS A 672 -3.61 56.26 -0.24
C LYS A 672 -4.99 56.80 -0.60
N GLU A 673 -5.68 57.25 0.46
CA GLU A 673 -6.98 57.95 0.49
C GLU A 673 -8.24 57.07 0.56
N SER A 674 -8.55 56.60 1.76
CA SER A 674 -9.87 56.79 2.41
C SER A 674 -9.91 56.08 3.77
N ALA A 675 -9.33 56.73 4.79
CA ALA A 675 -9.70 56.42 6.18
C ALA A 675 -10.82 57.37 6.58
N GLU A 676 -12.06 56.92 6.47
CA GLU A 676 -13.14 57.45 7.31
C GLU A 676 -13.30 56.48 8.48
N GLU A 677 -13.20 57.06 9.67
CA GLU A 677 -13.29 56.43 10.99
C GLU A 677 -14.67 55.77 11.18
N GLU A 678 -14.70 54.47 11.52
CA GLU A 678 -15.80 53.90 12.30
C GLU A 678 -15.23 53.17 13.52
N ASP A 679 -15.54 53.74 14.68
CA ASP A 679 -15.15 53.34 16.03
C ASP A 679 -15.57 51.90 16.39
N ASP A 680 -14.61 51.14 16.94
CA ASP A 680 -14.82 49.83 17.55
C ASP A 680 -15.46 49.96 18.95
N LEU A 681 -16.80 50.05 18.96
CA LEU A 681 -17.67 50.27 20.12
C LEU A 681 -17.82 49.05 21.07
N TYR A 682 -17.06 47.96 20.90
CA TYR A 682 -17.27 46.72 21.67
C TYR A 682 -16.07 46.20 22.48
N SER A 683 -14.95 46.92 22.54
CA SER A 683 -13.75 46.52 23.30
C SER A 683 -13.84 46.73 24.83
N ALA A 684 -14.90 47.35 25.34
CA ALA A 684 -14.99 47.81 26.73
C ALA A 684 -15.70 46.84 27.73
N ALA A 685 -15.88 45.56 27.41
CA ALA A 685 -16.65 44.63 28.25
C ALA A 685 -15.88 43.46 28.91
N TYR A 686 -14.58 43.27 28.66
CA TYR A 686 -13.82 42.13 29.21
C TYR A 686 -12.43 42.47 29.79
N ALA A 687 -12.18 43.73 30.17
CA ALA A 687 -10.87 44.15 30.68
C ALA A 687 -10.58 43.79 32.15
N ASP A 688 -11.52 43.22 32.92
CA ASP A 688 -11.40 43.17 34.39
C ASP A 688 -11.75 41.82 35.05
N VAL A 689 -11.14 40.71 34.58
CA VAL A 689 -11.08 39.47 35.38
C VAL A 689 -9.67 38.85 35.28
N THR A 690 -8.83 39.12 36.27
CA THR A 690 -7.55 38.41 36.48
C THR A 690 -7.75 37.26 37.47
N TYR A 691 -7.72 36.01 36.96
CA TYR A 691 -7.63 34.80 37.78
C TYR A 691 -6.16 34.51 38.12
N ARG A 692 -5.84 34.38 39.42
CA ARG A 692 -4.53 33.94 39.90
C ARG A 692 -4.59 32.44 40.17
N ASP A 693 -3.95 31.65 39.30
CA ASP A 693 -3.64 30.24 39.59
C ASP A 693 -2.25 30.13 40.23
N SER A 694 -2.13 29.24 41.20
CA SER A 694 -0.95 29.00 42.03
C SER A 694 -0.48 27.56 41.82
N THR A 695 0.08 27.27 40.66
CA THR A 695 1.01 26.15 40.46
C THR A 695 2.01 26.57 39.37
N ASP A 696 3.28 26.58 39.76
CA ASP A 696 4.46 27.10 39.04
C ASP A 696 5.19 25.91 38.41
N ASP A 697 4.92 25.65 37.13
CA ASP A 697 5.75 24.84 36.24
C ASP A 697 5.99 25.66 34.96
N GLN A 698 7.26 25.99 34.69
CA GLN A 698 7.72 26.91 33.64
C GLN A 698 7.58 26.34 32.21
N GLU A 699 6.36 26.25 31.70
CA GLU A 699 6.08 26.24 30.26
C GLU A 699 4.99 27.27 29.94
N ASP A 700 5.36 28.35 29.24
CA ASP A 700 4.45 29.38 28.73
C ASP A 700 3.49 28.76 27.70
N SER A 701 2.31 28.33 28.14
CA SER A 701 1.16 28.11 27.26
C SER A 701 0.37 29.41 27.17
N ALA A 702 0.63 30.18 26.12
CA ALA A 702 -0.21 31.33 25.77
C ALA A 702 -1.60 30.83 25.34
N VAL A 703 -2.63 31.22 26.09
CA VAL A 703 -4.03 31.00 25.72
C VAL A 703 -4.30 31.77 24.43
N ALA A 704 -4.64 31.03 23.37
CA ALA A 704 -4.93 31.60 22.06
C ALA A 704 -6.19 32.48 22.11
N GLU A 705 -5.99 33.80 21.98
CA GLU A 705 -7.00 34.70 21.45
C GLU A 705 -7.27 34.27 19.99
N GLY A 706 -8.49 33.81 19.73
CA GLY A 706 -8.97 33.53 18.38
C GLY A 706 -9.17 34.83 17.61
N GLY A 707 -8.10 35.34 17.00
CA GLY A 707 -8.13 36.40 15.99
C GLY A 707 -7.81 35.83 14.62
N VAL A 708 -8.81 35.73 13.73
CA VAL A 708 -8.61 35.41 12.32
C VAL A 708 -8.05 36.66 11.63
N ALA A 709 -6.72 36.72 11.47
CA ALA A 709 -6.07 37.72 10.63
C ALA A 709 -4.77 37.17 10.02
N GLY A 710 -4.88 36.07 9.26
CA GLY A 710 -3.86 35.70 8.27
C GLY A 710 -4.28 36.26 6.91
N GLY A 711 -3.68 37.36 6.48
CA GLY A 711 -3.93 37.90 5.13
C GLY A 711 -3.60 36.86 4.05
N ALA A 712 -4.34 36.90 2.93
CA ALA A 712 -4.08 36.07 1.76
C ALA A 712 -2.65 36.27 1.25
N PHE A 713 -1.95 35.19 0.90
CA PHE A 713 -0.63 35.25 0.27
C PHE A 713 -0.81 35.08 -1.24
N GLU A 714 -0.94 36.18 -1.98
CA GLU A 714 -1.32 36.17 -3.40
C GLU A 714 -0.31 35.39 -4.27
N LEU A 715 0.96 35.32 -3.86
CA LEU A 715 1.96 34.51 -4.54
C LEU A 715 1.57 33.01 -4.54
N GLU A 716 0.87 32.53 -3.53
CA GLU A 716 0.34 31.16 -3.48
C GLU A 716 -0.74 30.91 -4.52
N GLU A 717 -1.61 31.89 -4.75
CA GLU A 717 -2.65 31.83 -5.78
C GLU A 717 -2.06 31.94 -7.19
N GLN A 718 -1.03 32.78 -7.37
CA GLN A 718 -0.38 33.02 -8.66
C GLN A 718 0.69 31.97 -9.00
N ALA A 719 1.23 31.23 -8.03
CA ALA A 719 2.37 30.33 -8.21
C ALA A 719 2.14 29.28 -9.31
N GLU A 720 0.96 28.67 -9.36
CA GLU A 720 0.67 27.63 -10.35
C GLU A 720 0.67 28.21 -11.78
N SER A 721 0.10 29.41 -11.96
CA SER A 721 0.09 30.13 -13.23
C SER A 721 1.50 30.55 -13.66
N LEU A 722 2.29 31.11 -12.72
CA LEU A 722 3.68 31.48 -12.92
C LEU A 722 4.53 30.28 -13.36
N GLN A 723 4.42 29.15 -12.65
CA GLN A 723 5.15 27.92 -12.99
C GLN A 723 4.83 27.42 -14.39
N LYS A 724 3.55 27.40 -14.79
CA LYS A 724 3.12 26.99 -16.14
C LYS A 724 3.73 27.87 -17.23
N ARG A 725 3.69 29.21 -17.08
CA ARG A 725 4.25 30.17 -18.04
C ARG A 725 5.78 30.10 -18.12
N LEU A 726 6.45 30.06 -16.97
CA LEU A 726 7.92 29.94 -16.90
C LEU A 726 8.42 28.65 -17.54
N ARG A 727 7.70 27.53 -17.36
CA ARG A 727 8.03 26.25 -17.99
C ARG A 727 7.92 26.32 -19.51
N PHE A 728 6.91 27.01 -20.04
CA PHE A 728 6.79 27.25 -21.48
C PHE A 728 7.96 28.08 -22.02
N LEU A 729 8.28 29.21 -21.38
CA LEU A 729 9.41 30.07 -21.79
C LEU A 729 10.75 29.33 -21.73
N ALA A 730 10.99 28.54 -20.68
CA ALA A 730 12.16 27.68 -20.58
C ALA A 730 12.24 26.67 -21.73
N THR A 731 11.09 26.14 -22.17
CA THR A 731 11.01 25.25 -23.34
C THR A 731 11.36 25.99 -24.62
N VAL A 732 10.79 27.18 -24.86
CA VAL A 732 11.12 28.02 -26.03
C VAL A 732 12.62 28.34 -26.08
N ALA A 733 13.23 28.68 -24.94
CA ALA A 733 14.66 28.92 -24.85
C ALA A 733 15.49 27.69 -25.24
N ARG A 734 15.10 26.49 -24.79
CA ARG A 734 15.74 25.23 -25.19
C ARG A 734 15.56 24.94 -26.68
N LEU A 735 14.38 25.23 -27.24
CA LEU A 735 14.12 25.09 -28.67
C LEU A 735 15.04 25.99 -29.50
N TRP A 736 15.23 27.26 -29.10
CA TRP A 736 16.18 28.16 -29.77
C TRP A 736 17.61 27.63 -29.71
N GLN A 737 18.05 27.09 -28.57
CA GLN A 737 19.39 26.49 -28.43
C GLN A 737 19.59 25.29 -29.37
N ILE A 738 18.59 24.42 -29.50
CA ILE A 738 18.65 23.26 -30.40
C ILE A 738 18.67 23.73 -31.86
N ALA A 739 17.77 24.63 -32.24
CA ALA A 739 17.66 25.16 -33.59
C ALA A 739 18.95 25.87 -34.04
N ALA A 740 19.59 26.64 -33.16
CA ALA A 740 20.85 27.31 -33.45
C ALA A 740 22.01 26.33 -33.70
N ARG A 741 22.00 25.15 -33.05
CA ARG A 741 23.02 24.10 -33.21
C ARG A 741 22.77 23.19 -34.42
N GLY A 742 21.52 23.02 -34.84
CA GLY A 742 21.10 22.08 -35.88
C GLY A 742 21.41 22.49 -37.33
N HIS A 743 21.90 23.70 -37.55
CA HIS A 743 22.21 24.21 -38.89
C HIS A 743 23.61 24.85 -38.99
N PRO A 744 24.70 24.10 -38.65
CA PRO A 744 26.05 24.62 -38.78
C PRO A 744 26.44 24.72 -40.27
N GLY A 745 26.85 25.90 -40.73
CA GLY A 745 27.45 26.09 -42.07
C GLY A 745 26.55 26.64 -43.18
N MET A 746 25.29 27.01 -42.91
CA MET A 746 24.41 27.73 -43.88
C MET A 746 24.31 29.24 -43.62
N GLY A 747 25.30 29.83 -42.95
CA GLY A 747 25.32 31.26 -42.55
C GLY A 747 25.56 32.28 -43.67
N ALA A 748 25.33 31.94 -44.94
CA ALA A 748 25.60 32.81 -46.09
C ALA A 748 24.34 33.52 -46.65
N GLU A 749 23.13 33.13 -46.23
CA GLU A 749 21.88 33.75 -46.71
C GLU A 749 21.45 34.92 -45.79
N PRO A 750 21.28 36.15 -46.32
CA PRO A 750 20.92 37.33 -45.54
C PRO A 750 19.63 37.18 -44.72
N GLU A 751 18.59 36.55 -45.30
CA GLU A 751 17.29 36.34 -44.64
C GLU A 751 17.38 35.46 -43.39
N ARG A 752 18.32 34.50 -43.36
CA ARG A 752 18.50 33.61 -42.20
C ARG A 752 19.20 34.32 -41.06
N ILE A 753 20.17 35.18 -41.37
CA ILE A 753 20.85 36.00 -40.38
C ILE A 753 19.84 36.95 -39.72
N GLU A 754 18.93 37.53 -40.50
CA GLU A 754 17.86 38.38 -39.98
C GLU A 754 16.91 37.62 -39.06
N THR A 755 16.50 36.41 -39.45
CA THR A 755 15.67 35.53 -38.61
C THR A 755 16.35 35.19 -37.27
N LEU A 756 17.63 34.83 -37.29
CA LEU A 756 18.40 34.53 -36.09
C LEU A 756 18.59 35.77 -35.20
N ARG A 757 18.78 36.96 -35.78
CA ARG A 757 18.82 38.23 -35.02
C ARG A 757 17.50 38.51 -34.32
N ARG A 758 16.37 38.26 -35.00
CA ARG A 758 15.03 38.39 -34.40
C ARG A 758 14.87 37.47 -33.19
N TRP A 759 15.23 36.19 -33.32
CA TRP A 759 15.17 35.25 -32.19
C TRP A 759 16.09 35.65 -31.04
N LEU A 760 17.31 36.11 -31.35
CA LEU A 760 18.24 36.60 -30.33
C LEU A 760 17.68 37.84 -29.60
N GLY A 761 17.08 38.78 -30.33
CA GLY A 761 16.43 39.96 -29.76
C GLY A 761 15.30 39.59 -28.81
N ASN A 762 14.42 38.66 -29.22
CA ASN A 762 13.34 38.14 -28.36
C ASN A 762 13.90 37.43 -27.12
N ALA A 763 14.94 36.62 -27.27
CA ALA A 763 15.59 35.94 -26.14
C ALA A 763 16.21 36.93 -25.14
N GLN A 764 16.85 38.00 -25.62
CA GLN A 764 17.42 39.06 -24.80
C GLN A 764 16.33 39.86 -24.05
N ALA A 765 15.24 40.20 -24.73
CA ALA A 765 14.11 40.88 -24.11
C ALA A 765 13.47 40.02 -23.00
N ASN A 766 13.26 38.73 -23.27
CA ASN A 766 12.75 37.80 -22.27
C ASN A 766 13.72 37.63 -21.10
N HIS A 767 15.03 37.58 -21.34
CA HIS A 767 16.03 37.49 -20.28
C HIS A 767 15.99 38.71 -19.34
N GLN A 768 15.90 39.92 -19.87
CA GLN A 768 15.77 41.14 -19.07
C GLN A 768 14.48 41.14 -18.22
N ARG A 769 13.35 40.74 -18.81
CA ARG A 769 12.07 40.66 -18.09
C ARG A 769 12.07 39.55 -17.01
N LEU A 770 12.71 38.42 -17.28
CA LEU A 770 12.87 37.34 -16.30
C LEU A 770 13.73 37.78 -15.11
N LEU A 771 14.78 38.58 -15.33
CA LEU A 771 15.55 39.18 -14.24
C LEU A 771 14.68 40.11 -13.38
N ALA A 772 13.89 40.97 -14.01
CA ALA A 772 12.95 41.84 -13.30
C ALA A 772 11.91 41.04 -12.49
N LEU A 773 11.41 39.93 -13.03
CA LEU A 773 10.50 39.04 -12.31
C LEU A 773 11.19 38.36 -11.11
N VAL A 774 12.44 37.92 -11.25
CA VAL A 774 13.23 37.36 -10.13
C VAL A 774 13.40 38.41 -9.03
N ASP A 775 13.71 39.65 -9.40
CA ASP A 775 13.82 40.75 -8.43
C ASP A 775 12.47 41.02 -7.74
N ALA A 776 11.35 40.97 -8.47
CA ALA A 776 10.01 41.13 -7.91
C ALA A 776 9.63 39.99 -6.94
N VAL A 777 9.87 38.72 -7.30
CA VAL A 777 9.68 37.57 -6.41
C VAL A 777 10.56 37.71 -5.17
N HIS A 778 11.82 38.10 -5.34
CA HIS A 778 12.75 38.31 -4.24
C HIS A 778 12.29 39.41 -3.28
N ALA A 779 11.73 40.50 -3.80
CA ALA A 779 11.20 41.61 -3.02
C ALA A 779 9.86 41.30 -2.31
N TYR A 780 9.10 40.29 -2.77
CA TYR A 780 7.79 39.95 -2.21
C TYR A 780 7.91 39.45 -0.75
N PRO A 781 7.33 40.12 0.25
CA PRO A 781 7.48 39.74 1.66
C PRO A 781 6.70 38.46 1.97
N VAL A 782 7.31 37.55 2.74
CA VAL A 782 6.59 36.39 3.31
C VAL A 782 6.07 36.82 4.68
N PRO A 783 4.75 36.77 4.95
CA PRO A 783 4.19 37.16 6.24
C PRO A 783 4.79 36.34 7.39
N GLU A 784 5.12 36.97 8.52
CA GLU A 784 5.70 36.29 9.68
C GLU A 784 4.71 35.28 10.31
N PRO A 785 5.20 34.14 10.85
CA PRO A 785 4.33 33.16 11.48
C PRO A 785 3.75 33.72 12.78
N LEU A 786 2.45 33.50 12.99
CA LEU A 786 1.85 33.61 14.31
C LEU A 786 2.34 32.43 15.18
N GLY A 787 2.35 32.57 16.50
CA GLY A 787 2.99 31.62 17.43
C GLY A 787 2.40 30.20 17.49
N SER A 788 1.55 29.78 16.55
CA SER A 788 0.97 28.44 16.46
C SER A 788 1.81 27.51 15.56
N GLN A 789 1.71 26.19 15.82
CA GLN A 789 2.40 25.18 15.01
C GLN A 789 1.94 25.18 13.55
N ASP A 790 0.64 25.41 13.30
CA ASP A 790 0.08 25.51 11.96
C ASP A 790 0.60 26.74 11.21
N ALA A 791 0.75 27.88 11.89
CA ALA A 791 1.30 29.10 11.29
C ALA A 791 2.82 28.98 11.00
N LEU A 792 3.57 28.23 11.79
CA LEU A 792 4.96 27.87 11.48
C LEU A 792 5.06 26.99 10.23
N MET A 793 4.18 25.99 10.11
CA MET A 793 4.11 25.15 8.91
C MET A 793 3.69 25.93 7.67
N GLU A 794 2.73 26.85 7.81
CA GLU A 794 2.28 27.73 6.74
C GLU A 794 3.39 28.69 6.30
N PHE A 795 4.12 29.28 7.25
CA PHE A 795 5.31 30.09 6.96
C PHE A 795 6.39 29.31 6.22
N ASP A 796 6.72 28.10 6.68
CA ASP A 796 7.70 27.25 6.00
C ASP A 796 7.24 26.87 4.58
N ARG A 797 5.95 26.59 4.38
CA ARG A 797 5.37 26.35 3.05
C ARG A 797 5.50 27.58 2.14
N ARG A 798 5.13 28.77 2.63
CA ARG A 798 5.23 30.04 1.86
C ARG A 798 6.68 30.37 1.53
N ARG A 799 7.61 30.09 2.44
CA ARG A 799 9.06 30.23 2.23
C ARG A 799 9.62 29.22 1.23
N LEU A 800 9.10 27.99 1.19
CA LEU A 800 9.50 26.98 0.21
C LEU A 800 8.91 27.25 -1.18
N LEU A 801 7.75 27.90 -1.24
CA LEU A 801 7.09 28.30 -2.48
C LEU A 801 7.88 29.40 -3.20
N LYS A 802 8.36 30.40 -2.44
CA LYS A 802 9.24 31.47 -2.91
C LYS A 802 10.65 30.93 -3.21
#